data_AF-A0A1V9EHA7-F1
#
_entry.id   AF-A0A1V9EHA7-F1
#
_cell.length_a   1.000
_cell.length_b   1.000
_cell.length_c   1.000
_cell.angle_alpha   90.00
_cell.angle_beta   90.00
_cell.angle_gamma   90.00
#
_symmetry.space_group_name_H-M   'P 1'
#
loop_
_entity.id
_entity.type
_entity.pdbx_description
1 polymer ?
#
loop_
_entity_poly.entity_id
_entity_poly.type
_entity_poly.pdbx_seq_one_letter_code
_entity_poly.pdbx_strand_id
1 'polypeptide(L)'
;MTNKTSRLAIAFGLLSNLCSAQYTGNATYVDPFIGTAVQGHTYPGATSPFGLIQVSPETGNVGWNYCSGYHYEDKTLMGFSHTHLSGTGWMDLGDVLVLPYTGVINGYPKRPHFSHQTEKAQPGYYTVKLDDYGVKAELTATQRAAFHHYTFSGNKGNLLIDLKHGIVPDSAALETHVLKSQLTIEDPYTLTGYLYTKGWAGDKQVYFIMRFNQPVAGKQWLTDSNATRNQQLVLQFVNDQSLLLDMKIGLSTVSIAGARSNLDKEIPGWDFGAVRNKVYQTWDRMLGTVQIAGTEKEKRIFYTGLYHNLVVPNNLADVDGQYRGANNAVFTAPNKAYFSTLSLWDTFRATNSLYTLLYPTVTNDIVQSMIAHYEVTGVLPIWTLWGHENNGMIGNHAIPVIAEAWKKGIRKYDVNKAWAAIKASSTVNHTKSDWNIYNQYGYYPCDIVKNESVSRTLECNYDDDCVAQLAKSLGKKAEYDIFSKRALYYKNVFDKSTGFMRGRKANGEWDAPFDPLRFSHASTGGNYTEGNAWPYIWHVMQDADGLINAFDDKQAFINKLDSMFTFQSTAFAQGARGRIGQYVHGNEPGHHVAYLYSLAGEPAKTQERVYEIKNTLYNDTPDGLCGNDDCGQMSAWYLFSAMGFYPVNPVDGRYVLGTPSFSKMALRTGKKEFVITATNLSAENKYVQQVKLNGKLYDKPYITHTDLIKGGNLEFVMGNKPVNWQKEMTASFNWFRQHPPDSTQQRFTERWQQTATLDRYGFQLSDTAWKQYRTWWVNDTTKAAAMENTRPILYYLHKAVSTSVDEIRSTSVKQGAVIWKLYNMGYIVKTKDACFGIDINQPGSAKLATILDFVISSHVHGDHSNAELLDALTAAGKPVYSPFYSKGVLINDTRSFSHGEVTLRFTMNVQGDVPVITSQIDCGPSAHNYTIYHIGDSRSVAGFNPDKHINLFILHIENAMDVFDAVARVKPDITVYDHVMELGHAVNKWRWSYQYTYDKIKGLPPAKSYVLTWGEKLVVGK
;
A
#
# COMPACT_ATOMS: atom_id res chain seq x y z
N MET A 1 -11.03 78.95 -4.56
CA MET A 1 -10.83 78.02 -5.69
C MET A 1 -9.57 77.21 -5.40
N THR A 2 -9.73 76.16 -4.60
CA THR A 2 -8.66 75.31 -4.05
C THR A 2 -9.24 73.91 -3.85
N ASN A 3 -8.42 72.88 -4.04
CA ASN A 3 -8.68 71.45 -3.76
C ASN A 3 -9.52 70.63 -4.76
N LYS A 4 -9.00 70.34 -5.96
CA LYS A 4 -9.48 69.19 -6.76
C LYS A 4 -8.40 68.30 -7.44
N THR A 5 -7.11 68.52 -7.22
CA THR A 5 -6.05 67.74 -7.91
C THR A 5 -5.34 66.69 -7.06
N SER A 6 -5.66 66.54 -5.77
CA SER A 6 -4.94 65.61 -4.87
C SER A 6 -5.67 64.27 -4.60
N ARG A 7 -6.88 64.06 -5.14
CA ARG A 7 -7.67 62.83 -4.89
C ARG A 7 -7.66 61.81 -6.04
N LEU A 8 -7.13 62.13 -7.21
CA LEU A 8 -7.04 61.19 -8.34
C LEU A 8 -5.74 60.34 -8.33
N ALA A 9 -4.67 60.83 -7.70
CA ALA A 9 -3.40 60.10 -7.60
C ALA A 9 -3.41 59.01 -6.50
N ILE A 10 -4.33 59.08 -5.53
CA ILE A 10 -4.44 58.08 -4.46
C ILE A 10 -5.37 56.91 -4.88
N ALA A 11 -6.22 57.09 -5.89
CA ALA A 11 -7.05 56.01 -6.43
C ALA A 11 -6.31 55.07 -7.40
N PHE A 12 -5.24 55.54 -8.07
CA PHE A 12 -4.40 54.69 -8.93
C PHE A 12 -3.30 53.93 -8.19
N GLY A 13 -2.96 54.34 -6.96
CA GLY A 13 -2.00 53.63 -6.09
C GLY A 13 -2.61 52.52 -5.22
N LEU A 14 -3.94 52.38 -5.20
CA LEU A 14 -4.66 51.37 -4.40
C LEU A 14 -5.28 50.23 -5.25
N LEU A 15 -5.12 50.26 -6.58
CA LEU A 15 -5.54 49.19 -7.50
C LEU A 15 -4.37 48.31 -7.98
N SER A 16 -3.11 48.66 -7.68
CA SER A 16 -1.93 47.83 -7.96
C SER A 16 -1.60 46.82 -6.86
N ASN A 17 -2.37 46.80 -5.76
CA ASN A 17 -2.33 45.76 -4.72
C ASN A 17 -3.44 44.70 -4.88
N LEU A 18 -4.09 44.63 -6.05
CA LEU A 18 -4.95 43.51 -6.40
C LEU A 18 -4.10 42.27 -6.67
N CYS A 19 -3.86 41.51 -5.60
CA CYS A 19 -3.47 40.11 -5.58
C CYS A 19 -2.25 39.75 -6.45
N SER A 20 -1.05 39.92 -5.89
CA SER A 20 -0.12 38.77 -5.94
C SER A 20 -0.81 37.64 -5.18
N ALA A 21 -1.67 36.87 -5.87
CA ALA A 21 -2.25 35.68 -5.30
C ALA A 21 -1.07 34.80 -4.89
N GLN A 22 -0.84 34.69 -3.58
CA GLN A 22 0.17 33.78 -3.08
C GLN A 22 -0.24 32.39 -3.56
N TYR A 23 0.58 31.78 -4.42
CA TYR A 23 0.38 30.39 -4.80
C TYR A 23 0.40 29.56 -3.53
N THR A 24 -0.68 28.83 -3.29
CA THR A 24 -0.91 28.02 -2.09
C THR A 24 -1.45 26.65 -2.52
N GLY A 25 -1.42 25.69 -1.61
CA GLY A 25 -1.91 24.34 -1.86
C GLY A 25 -0.78 23.36 -2.15
N ASN A 26 -1.11 22.23 -2.73
CA ASN A 26 -0.18 21.12 -2.94
C ASN A 26 0.75 21.35 -4.13
N ALA A 27 0.32 22.14 -5.11
CA ALA A 27 1.12 22.45 -6.29
C ALA A 27 2.41 23.22 -5.96
N THR A 28 2.53 23.87 -4.78
CA THR A 28 3.77 24.54 -4.36
C THR A 28 4.90 23.57 -4.01
N TYR A 29 4.58 22.29 -3.76
CA TYR A 29 5.57 21.28 -3.39
C TYR A 29 6.19 20.59 -4.59
N VAL A 30 5.58 20.68 -5.77
CA VAL A 30 6.09 19.99 -6.96
C VAL A 30 7.39 20.63 -7.43
N ASP A 31 8.36 19.78 -7.75
CA ASP A 31 9.63 20.16 -8.35
C ASP A 31 9.84 19.41 -9.67
N PRO A 32 9.50 20.03 -10.82
CA PRO A 32 9.64 19.39 -12.12
C PRO A 32 11.07 19.01 -12.53
N PHE A 33 12.10 19.40 -11.76
CA PHE A 33 13.47 18.97 -12.04
C PHE A 33 13.77 17.55 -11.55
N ILE A 34 12.99 16.98 -10.63
CA ILE A 34 13.20 15.59 -10.19
C ILE A 34 12.99 14.64 -11.37
N GLY A 35 13.99 13.81 -11.66
CA GLY A 35 14.01 12.90 -12.81
C GLY A 35 14.60 13.49 -14.09
N THR A 36 15.06 14.75 -14.08
CA THR A 36 15.66 15.40 -15.26
C THR A 36 17.17 15.16 -15.40
N ALA A 37 17.79 14.52 -14.40
CA ALA A 37 19.18 14.10 -14.45
C ALA A 37 19.31 12.60 -14.69
N VAL A 38 20.46 12.20 -15.21
CA VAL A 38 20.89 10.81 -15.35
C VAL A 38 19.97 9.94 -16.24
N GLN A 39 18.99 9.21 -15.68
CA GLN A 39 18.17 8.22 -16.42
C GLN A 39 16.66 8.38 -16.20
N GLY A 40 16.22 9.37 -15.42
CA GLY A 40 14.79 9.56 -15.12
C GLY A 40 13.98 10.09 -16.31
N HIS A 41 14.63 10.69 -17.30
CA HIS A 41 14.07 11.21 -18.55
C HIS A 41 12.75 11.98 -18.40
N THR A 42 12.56 12.72 -17.31
CA THR A 42 11.45 13.69 -17.21
C THR A 42 11.86 15.02 -17.85
N TYR A 43 10.94 15.98 -17.91
CA TYR A 43 11.20 17.32 -18.44
C TYR A 43 10.69 18.41 -17.47
N PRO A 44 11.36 19.57 -17.37
CA PRO A 44 10.97 20.64 -16.45
C PRO A 44 9.95 21.62 -17.05
N GLY A 45 9.61 21.45 -18.34
CA GLY A 45 8.71 22.32 -19.08
C GLY A 45 7.29 22.47 -18.54
N ALA A 46 6.59 23.48 -19.04
CA ALA A 46 5.21 23.75 -18.67
C ALA A 46 4.24 22.82 -19.43
N THR A 47 3.34 22.20 -18.69
CA THR A 47 2.22 21.44 -19.24
C THR A 47 0.97 21.57 -18.35
N SER A 48 -0.18 21.14 -18.86
CA SER A 48 -1.42 20.95 -18.10
C SER A 48 -1.63 19.46 -17.83
N PRO A 49 -2.40 19.07 -16.79
CA PRO A 49 -2.73 17.67 -16.56
C PRO A 49 -3.32 17.03 -17.83
N PHE A 50 -2.69 15.94 -18.27
CA PHE A 50 -3.03 15.15 -19.46
C PHE A 50 -3.05 15.94 -20.77
N GLY A 51 -2.28 17.04 -20.84
CA GLY A 51 -2.23 17.94 -22.00
C GLY A 51 -1.57 17.30 -23.21
N LEU A 52 -2.00 17.74 -24.40
CA LEU A 52 -1.33 17.50 -25.68
C LEU A 52 0.00 18.25 -25.76
N ILE A 53 0.09 19.44 -25.14
CA ILE A 53 1.29 20.27 -25.17
C ILE A 53 2.15 20.07 -23.93
N GLN A 54 3.45 19.89 -24.15
CA GLN A 54 4.50 19.90 -23.16
C GLN A 54 5.56 20.91 -23.63
N VAL A 55 5.39 22.19 -23.30
CA VAL A 55 6.34 23.21 -23.75
C VAL A 55 7.56 23.24 -22.84
N SER A 56 8.70 22.72 -23.33
CA SER A 56 9.89 22.46 -22.51
C SER A 56 11.16 22.98 -23.16
N PRO A 57 12.15 23.44 -22.37
CA PRO A 57 13.52 23.60 -22.85
C PRO A 57 14.07 22.26 -23.35
N GLU A 58 14.94 22.33 -24.36
CA GLU A 58 15.76 21.20 -24.79
C GLU A 58 17.25 21.53 -24.69
N THR A 59 18.03 20.66 -24.06
CA THR A 59 19.50 20.77 -23.98
C THR A 59 20.20 19.93 -25.06
N GLY A 60 19.55 18.86 -25.52
CA GLY A 60 19.99 17.99 -26.60
C GLY A 60 18.83 17.19 -27.19
N ASN A 61 19.04 16.58 -28.35
CA ASN A 61 17.97 15.94 -29.12
C ASN A 61 18.39 14.66 -29.85
N VAL A 62 19.61 14.16 -29.61
CA VAL A 62 20.16 12.99 -30.29
C VAL A 62 20.67 11.98 -29.26
N GLY A 63 20.10 10.79 -29.28
CA GLY A 63 20.53 9.67 -28.44
C GLY A 63 19.75 9.54 -27.12
N TRP A 64 20.02 8.44 -26.43
CA TRP A 64 19.22 7.95 -25.30
C TRP A 64 19.13 8.92 -24.11
N ASN A 65 20.20 9.65 -23.80
CA ASN A 65 20.19 10.64 -22.71
C ASN A 65 19.15 11.77 -22.90
N TYR A 66 18.65 11.93 -24.12
CA TYR A 66 17.77 13.04 -24.52
C TYR A 66 16.36 12.56 -24.88
N CYS A 67 15.89 11.42 -24.35
CA CYS A 67 14.52 10.92 -24.58
C CYS A 67 13.42 11.99 -24.32
N SER A 68 13.63 12.87 -23.33
CA SER A 68 12.73 13.99 -23.01
C SER A 68 13.21 15.35 -23.52
N GLY A 69 14.32 15.40 -24.26
CA GLY A 69 14.94 16.62 -24.77
C GLY A 69 15.77 17.41 -23.74
N TYR A 70 15.68 17.12 -22.44
CA TYR A 70 16.35 17.89 -21.38
C TYR A 70 17.20 16.99 -20.48
N HIS A 71 18.43 17.41 -20.21
CA HIS A 71 19.34 16.77 -19.26
C HIS A 71 19.95 17.82 -18.31
N TYR A 72 19.69 17.69 -17.01
CA TYR A 72 19.99 18.73 -16.01
C TYR A 72 21.45 19.19 -15.98
N GLU A 73 22.40 18.29 -16.21
CA GLU A 73 23.83 18.59 -16.17
C GLU A 73 24.30 19.50 -17.30
N ASP A 74 23.56 19.59 -18.41
CA ASP A 74 23.91 20.43 -19.54
C ASP A 74 23.87 21.92 -19.17
N LYS A 75 24.58 22.73 -19.96
CA LYS A 75 24.76 24.17 -19.69
C LYS A 75 24.36 25.06 -20.87
N THR A 76 23.83 24.45 -21.93
CA THR A 76 23.37 25.14 -23.13
C THR A 76 22.02 24.62 -23.58
N LEU A 77 21.19 25.50 -24.17
CA LEU A 77 19.89 25.14 -24.72
C LEU A 77 19.90 25.12 -26.26
N MET A 78 19.05 24.29 -26.84
CA MET A 78 18.70 24.32 -28.27
C MET A 78 17.55 25.30 -28.54
N GLY A 79 16.58 25.35 -27.63
CA GLY A 79 15.37 26.15 -27.73
C GLY A 79 14.26 25.56 -26.86
N PHE A 80 13.01 25.87 -27.22
CA PHE A 80 11.82 25.37 -26.55
C PHE A 80 10.91 24.71 -27.59
N SER A 81 10.62 23.41 -27.44
CA SER A 81 9.65 22.71 -28.28
C SER A 81 8.37 22.39 -27.50
N HIS A 82 7.34 21.84 -28.15
CA HIS A 82 5.96 21.82 -27.64
C HIS A 82 5.40 20.41 -27.37
N THR A 83 6.18 19.37 -27.63
CA THR A 83 5.77 17.97 -27.45
C THR A 83 6.95 17.16 -26.91
N HIS A 84 6.76 16.44 -25.82
CA HIS A 84 7.81 15.68 -25.14
C HIS A 84 7.26 14.41 -24.49
N LEU A 85 8.12 13.40 -24.37
CA LEU A 85 7.84 12.19 -23.61
C LEU A 85 8.36 12.35 -22.18
N SER A 86 7.61 11.81 -21.21
CA SER A 86 8.02 11.82 -19.81
C SER A 86 8.44 10.43 -19.37
N GLY A 87 9.72 10.26 -19.11
CA GLY A 87 10.32 9.09 -18.50
C GLY A 87 10.55 7.92 -19.44
N THR A 88 10.45 8.08 -20.76
CA THR A 88 10.59 6.95 -21.69
C THR A 88 12.04 6.55 -21.93
N GLY A 89 12.28 5.27 -22.20
CA GLY A 89 13.57 4.75 -22.67
C GLY A 89 13.86 4.91 -24.17
N TRP A 90 13.03 5.68 -24.90
CA TRP A 90 13.20 5.90 -26.34
C TRP A 90 12.81 7.32 -26.77
N MET A 91 13.32 7.72 -27.94
CA MET A 91 13.34 9.08 -28.50
C MET A 91 12.22 9.28 -29.54
N ASP A 92 11.43 10.33 -29.37
CA ASP A 92 10.54 10.92 -30.39
C ASP A 92 10.07 12.31 -29.88
N LEU A 93 9.22 12.98 -30.65
CA LEU A 93 8.66 14.30 -30.37
C LEU A 93 9.73 15.40 -30.54
N GLY A 94 9.65 16.49 -29.78
CA GLY A 94 10.45 17.70 -30.01
C GLY A 94 9.81 18.70 -30.99
N ASP A 95 8.53 18.57 -31.31
CA ASP A 95 7.83 19.44 -32.25
C ASP A 95 7.11 20.59 -31.49
N VAL A 96 7.06 21.85 -31.93
CA VAL A 96 7.88 22.61 -32.89
C VAL A 96 8.93 23.40 -32.10
N LEU A 97 10.22 23.38 -32.48
CA LEU A 97 11.24 24.13 -31.75
C LEU A 97 11.20 25.63 -32.09
N VAL A 98 11.25 26.47 -31.06
CA VAL A 98 11.50 27.92 -31.19
C VAL A 98 12.66 28.37 -30.29
N LEU A 99 13.40 29.40 -30.72
CA LEU A 99 14.46 30.01 -29.92
C LEU A 99 14.42 31.55 -30.05
N PRO A 100 14.11 32.29 -28.97
CA PRO A 100 14.24 33.74 -28.97
C PRO A 100 15.70 34.14 -28.76
N TYR A 101 16.20 35.11 -29.54
CA TYR A 101 17.57 35.57 -29.42
C TYR A 101 17.78 37.02 -29.88
N THR A 102 18.89 37.63 -29.48
CA THR A 102 19.33 38.95 -29.95
C THR A 102 20.55 38.85 -30.86
N GLY A 103 20.83 39.90 -31.62
CA GLY A 103 22.00 40.00 -32.49
C GLY A 103 21.68 39.91 -33.98
N VAL A 104 22.73 39.91 -34.80
CA VAL A 104 22.62 39.86 -36.26
C VAL A 104 22.28 38.44 -36.71
N ILE A 105 21.36 38.30 -37.67
CA ILE A 105 21.06 37.00 -38.26
C ILE A 105 22.21 36.60 -39.19
N ASN A 106 23.02 35.63 -38.76
CA ASN A 106 24.13 35.08 -39.53
C ASN A 106 24.11 33.55 -39.48
N GLY A 107 23.17 32.96 -40.22
CA GLY A 107 22.93 31.53 -40.19
C GLY A 107 22.16 31.07 -38.95
N TYR A 108 22.32 29.79 -38.61
CA TYR A 108 21.68 29.18 -37.44
C TYR A 108 22.27 29.77 -36.14
N PRO A 109 21.43 30.21 -35.18
CA PRO A 109 21.90 30.81 -33.94
C PRO A 109 22.70 29.82 -33.10
N LYS A 110 23.70 30.31 -32.36
CA LYS A 110 24.45 29.49 -31.41
C LYS A 110 23.54 29.05 -30.26
N ARG A 111 23.81 27.87 -29.67
CA ARG A 111 23.13 27.43 -28.46
C ARG A 111 23.47 28.40 -27.30
N PRO A 112 22.49 29.09 -26.69
CA PRO A 112 22.78 29.97 -25.58
C PRO A 112 23.12 29.18 -24.31
N HIS A 113 24.02 29.72 -23.51
CA HIS A 113 24.24 29.28 -22.14
C HIS A 113 23.08 29.69 -21.22
N PHE A 114 22.86 28.88 -20.19
CA PHE A 114 21.94 29.16 -19.10
C PHE A 114 22.50 28.65 -17.76
N SER A 115 21.84 29.01 -16.65
CA SER A 115 22.20 28.58 -15.31
C SER A 115 20.96 28.18 -14.52
N HIS A 116 21.03 27.10 -13.74
CA HIS A 116 19.93 26.70 -12.85
C HIS A 116 19.64 27.74 -11.75
N GLN A 117 20.52 28.72 -11.52
CA GLN A 117 20.25 29.84 -10.61
C GLN A 117 19.18 30.80 -11.16
N THR A 118 19.08 30.91 -12.49
CA THR A 118 18.11 31.76 -13.20
C THR A 118 17.00 30.93 -13.84
N GLU A 119 17.01 29.62 -13.63
CA GLU A 119 16.02 28.66 -14.11
C GLU A 119 15.05 28.31 -12.98
N LYS A 120 13.75 28.29 -13.28
CA LYS A 120 12.72 27.86 -12.32
C LYS A 120 11.61 27.11 -13.04
N ALA A 121 11.11 26.06 -12.40
CA ALA A 121 9.96 25.29 -12.86
C ALA A 121 8.94 25.12 -11.74
N GLN A 122 7.67 25.07 -12.10
CA GLN A 122 6.55 24.73 -11.22
C GLN A 122 5.41 24.15 -12.10
N PRO A 123 4.38 23.52 -11.53
CA PRO A 123 3.27 23.00 -12.32
C PRO A 123 2.67 24.04 -13.26
N GLY A 124 2.75 23.78 -14.57
CA GLY A 124 2.24 24.66 -15.62
C GLY A 124 3.07 25.91 -15.91
N TYR A 125 4.30 26.03 -15.39
CA TYR A 125 5.16 27.18 -15.67
C TYR A 125 6.66 26.85 -15.64
N TYR A 126 7.40 27.38 -16.60
CA TYR A 126 8.85 27.31 -16.68
C TYR A 126 9.43 28.69 -17.00
N THR A 127 10.61 29.01 -16.47
CA THR A 127 11.36 30.21 -16.87
C THR A 127 12.86 29.98 -16.81
N VAL A 128 13.58 30.63 -17.72
CA VAL A 128 15.04 30.64 -17.78
C VAL A 128 15.54 31.94 -18.39
N LYS A 129 16.77 32.33 -18.04
CA LYS A 129 17.51 33.39 -18.72
C LYS A 129 18.52 32.78 -19.69
N LEU A 130 18.43 33.19 -20.95
CA LEU A 130 19.39 32.87 -22.01
C LEU A 130 20.51 33.92 -21.96
N ASP A 131 21.61 33.59 -21.30
CA ASP A 131 22.63 34.57 -20.90
C ASP A 131 23.30 35.23 -22.10
N ASP A 132 23.66 34.44 -23.12
CA ASP A 132 24.32 34.94 -24.34
C ASP A 132 23.46 35.92 -25.15
N TYR A 133 22.14 35.83 -25.02
CA TYR A 133 21.20 36.66 -25.77
C TYR A 133 20.55 37.75 -24.94
N GLY A 134 20.74 37.76 -23.62
CA GLY A 134 20.06 38.71 -22.74
C GLY A 134 18.53 38.61 -22.86
N VAL A 135 18.00 37.39 -23.00
CA VAL A 135 16.56 37.13 -23.12
C VAL A 135 16.09 36.31 -21.92
N LYS A 136 15.04 36.76 -21.25
CA LYS A 136 14.31 35.94 -20.27
C LYS A 136 13.12 35.30 -20.99
N ALA A 137 13.02 33.97 -20.90
CA ALA A 137 11.89 33.21 -21.40
C ALA A 137 11.00 32.73 -20.26
N GLU A 138 9.69 32.88 -20.43
CA GLU A 138 8.64 32.43 -19.51
C GLU A 138 7.58 31.67 -20.30
N LEU A 139 7.24 30.47 -19.84
CA LEU A 139 6.39 29.51 -20.56
C LEU A 139 5.22 29.08 -19.68
N THR A 140 4.02 28.97 -20.26
CA THR A 140 2.88 28.28 -19.65
C THR A 140 2.09 27.52 -20.72
N ALA A 141 1.35 26.48 -20.35
CA ALA A 141 0.58 25.68 -21.29
C ALA A 141 -0.77 25.23 -20.75
N THR A 142 -1.79 25.42 -21.58
CA THR A 142 -3.12 24.80 -21.48
C THR A 142 -3.08 23.38 -22.08
N GLN A 143 -4.24 22.74 -22.32
CA GLN A 143 -4.22 21.37 -22.83
C GLN A 143 -3.66 21.29 -24.25
N ARG A 144 -3.97 22.28 -25.11
CA ARG A 144 -3.66 22.26 -26.55
C ARG A 144 -3.01 23.53 -27.07
N ALA A 145 -2.72 24.49 -26.19
CA ALA A 145 -2.02 25.72 -26.53
C ALA A 145 -0.96 26.12 -25.47
N ALA A 146 0.18 26.63 -25.93
CA ALA A 146 1.23 27.24 -25.11
C ALA A 146 1.26 28.75 -25.28
N PHE A 147 1.73 29.43 -24.24
CA PHE A 147 1.98 30.86 -24.21
C PHE A 147 3.41 31.10 -23.74
N HIS A 148 4.19 31.76 -24.58
CA HIS A 148 5.54 32.23 -24.33
C HIS A 148 5.53 33.74 -24.10
N HIS A 149 6.28 34.18 -23.09
CA HIS A 149 6.51 35.57 -22.77
C HIS A 149 8.02 35.81 -22.74
N TYR A 150 8.51 36.61 -23.69
CA TYR A 150 9.93 36.88 -23.85
C TYR A 150 10.26 38.32 -23.53
N THR A 151 11.14 38.52 -22.56
CA THR A 151 11.70 39.85 -22.23
C THR A 151 13.10 39.96 -22.81
N PHE A 152 13.27 40.83 -23.81
CA PHE A 152 14.57 41.13 -24.40
C PHE A 152 15.24 42.30 -23.65
N SER A 153 16.55 42.24 -23.45
CA SER A 153 17.32 43.35 -22.86
C SER A 153 17.43 44.59 -23.77
N GLY A 154 16.87 44.54 -24.99
CA GLY A 154 16.92 45.60 -25.98
C GLY A 154 15.61 45.75 -26.74
N ASN A 155 15.65 46.51 -27.83
CA ASN A 155 14.48 46.96 -28.58
C ASN A 155 14.31 46.21 -29.93
N LYS A 156 15.20 45.24 -30.20
CA LYS A 156 15.18 44.33 -31.35
C LYS A 156 15.35 42.90 -30.86
N GLY A 157 14.60 41.98 -31.46
CA GLY A 157 14.64 40.56 -31.13
C GLY A 157 14.35 39.69 -32.33
N ASN A 158 14.93 38.51 -32.33
CA ASN A 158 14.73 37.49 -33.34
C ASN A 158 14.03 36.28 -32.70
N LEU A 159 13.25 35.56 -33.50
CA LEU A 159 12.68 34.27 -33.13
C LEU A 159 13.00 33.25 -34.23
N LEU A 160 13.82 32.26 -33.91
CA LEU A 160 14.00 31.08 -34.75
C LEU A 160 12.78 30.17 -34.61
N ILE A 161 12.32 29.63 -35.73
CA ILE A 161 11.37 28.52 -35.82
C ILE A 161 12.07 27.43 -36.62
N ASP A 162 12.28 26.28 -36.00
CA ASP A 162 13.02 25.16 -36.58
C ASP A 162 12.12 23.93 -36.75
N LEU A 163 11.71 23.64 -37.98
CA LEU A 163 10.98 22.42 -38.35
C LEU A 163 11.90 21.29 -38.84
N LYS A 164 13.23 21.46 -38.79
CA LYS A 164 14.22 20.37 -38.92
C LYS A 164 14.46 19.71 -37.55
N HIS A 165 14.20 20.41 -36.45
CA HIS A 165 14.42 19.87 -35.12
C HIS A 165 13.47 18.70 -34.80
N GLY A 166 13.97 17.74 -34.02
CA GLY A 166 13.25 16.62 -33.45
C GLY A 166 14.15 15.80 -32.53
N ILE A 167 13.55 15.07 -31.59
CA ILE A 167 14.27 14.18 -30.67
C ILE A 167 14.39 12.80 -31.33
N VAL A 168 15.62 12.36 -31.62
CA VAL A 168 15.89 11.22 -32.52
C VAL A 168 17.00 10.31 -31.98
N PRO A 169 17.08 9.04 -32.44
CA PRO A 169 18.06 8.10 -31.92
C PRO A 169 19.51 8.40 -32.29
N ASP A 170 19.74 8.99 -33.46
CA ASP A 170 21.06 9.30 -33.97
C ASP A 170 21.02 10.49 -34.94
N SER A 171 22.19 11.03 -35.29
CA SER A 171 22.30 12.17 -36.19
C SER A 171 21.83 11.88 -37.61
N ALA A 172 21.83 10.62 -38.06
CA ALA A 172 21.35 10.26 -39.40
C ALA A 172 19.81 10.32 -39.47
N ALA A 173 19.13 9.91 -38.38
CA ALA A 173 17.70 10.10 -38.22
C ALA A 173 17.33 11.59 -38.23
N LEU A 174 18.13 12.47 -37.62
CA LEU A 174 17.86 13.91 -37.63
C LEU A 174 17.76 14.48 -39.06
N GLU A 175 18.60 14.02 -39.99
CA GLU A 175 18.60 14.49 -41.37
C GLU A 175 17.40 13.98 -42.20
N THR A 176 16.73 12.93 -41.75
CA THR A 176 15.75 12.18 -42.56
C THR A 176 14.35 12.08 -41.94
N HIS A 177 14.20 12.32 -40.64
CA HIS A 177 12.93 12.11 -39.94
C HIS A 177 11.80 13.04 -40.41
N VAL A 178 12.10 14.29 -40.81
CA VAL A 178 11.08 15.19 -41.37
C VAL A 178 10.76 14.78 -42.80
N LEU A 179 9.58 14.23 -42.98
CA LEU A 179 9.06 13.80 -44.28
C LEU A 179 8.55 14.99 -45.07
N LYS A 180 7.84 15.91 -44.38
CA LYS A 180 7.23 17.09 -44.98
C LYS A 180 7.10 18.20 -43.95
N SER A 181 7.36 19.44 -44.32
CA SER A 181 7.02 20.58 -43.47
C SER A 181 6.69 21.83 -44.28
N GLN A 182 5.91 22.73 -43.68
CA GLN A 182 5.55 24.01 -44.27
C GLN A 182 5.31 25.07 -43.20
N LEU A 183 5.81 26.28 -43.45
CA LEU A 183 5.55 27.51 -42.71
C LEU A 183 4.87 28.50 -43.66
N THR A 184 3.79 29.13 -43.19
CA THR A 184 3.05 30.16 -43.92
C THR A 184 2.84 31.35 -43.00
N ILE A 185 3.35 32.52 -43.40
CA ILE A 185 3.01 33.79 -42.74
C ILE A 185 1.71 34.27 -43.36
N GLU A 186 0.61 34.21 -42.60
CA GLU A 186 -0.72 34.59 -43.08
C GLU A 186 -0.90 36.12 -43.07
N ASP A 187 -0.37 36.75 -42.03
CA ASP A 187 -0.41 38.20 -41.81
C ASP A 187 0.76 38.60 -40.88
N PRO A 188 1.00 39.90 -40.61
CA PRO A 188 2.12 40.33 -39.77
C PRO A 188 2.12 39.77 -38.33
N TYR A 189 1.02 39.20 -37.84
CA TYR A 189 0.87 38.70 -36.47
C TYR A 189 0.64 37.19 -36.41
N THR A 190 0.41 36.52 -37.54
CA THR A 190 0.00 35.11 -37.59
C THR A 190 0.90 34.29 -38.52
N LEU A 191 1.41 33.20 -37.99
CA LEU A 191 2.10 32.16 -38.74
C LEU A 191 1.36 30.84 -38.54
N THR A 192 1.20 30.05 -39.61
CA THR A 192 0.69 28.68 -39.55
C THR A 192 1.67 27.71 -40.15
N GLY A 193 1.55 26.45 -39.78
CA GLY A 193 2.39 25.42 -40.35
C GLY A 193 1.96 24.01 -40.03
N TYR A 194 2.69 23.07 -40.63
CA TYR A 194 2.61 21.66 -40.30
C TYR A 194 3.98 21.00 -40.46
N LEU A 195 4.16 19.90 -39.76
CA LEU A 195 5.27 18.98 -39.97
C LEU A 195 4.80 17.53 -39.84
N TYR A 196 5.29 16.71 -40.76
CA TYR A 196 5.08 15.27 -40.79
C TYR A 196 6.44 14.62 -40.56
N THR A 197 6.53 13.80 -39.54
CA THR A 197 7.78 13.18 -39.11
C THR A 197 7.63 11.68 -39.02
N LYS A 198 8.75 10.99 -39.23
CA LYS A 198 8.87 9.55 -39.07
C LYS A 198 9.77 9.24 -37.89
N GLY A 199 9.26 8.47 -36.94
CA GLY A 199 9.99 8.07 -35.74
C GLY A 199 9.39 6.85 -35.08
N TRP A 200 9.52 6.77 -33.76
CA TRP A 200 8.85 5.78 -32.92
C TRP A 200 7.32 5.89 -32.98
N ALA A 201 6.79 7.10 -33.16
CA ALA A 201 5.38 7.40 -33.39
C ALA A 201 4.88 7.05 -34.80
N GLY A 202 5.66 6.36 -35.63
CA GLY A 202 5.32 6.12 -37.04
C GLY A 202 5.31 7.42 -37.85
N ASP A 203 4.35 7.55 -38.78
CA ASP A 203 4.19 8.72 -39.66
C ASP A 203 3.30 9.79 -39.01
N LYS A 204 3.86 10.44 -37.98
CA LYS A 204 3.22 11.46 -37.15
C LYS A 204 2.91 12.74 -37.94
N GLN A 205 1.78 13.38 -37.63
CA GLN A 205 1.41 14.69 -38.19
C GLN A 205 1.10 15.71 -37.08
N VAL A 206 1.70 16.89 -37.20
CA VAL A 206 1.48 18.03 -36.30
C VAL A 206 1.09 19.24 -37.13
N TYR A 207 0.00 19.90 -36.75
CA TYR A 207 -0.46 21.16 -37.33
C TYR A 207 -0.45 22.23 -36.25
N PHE A 208 -0.08 23.46 -36.61
CA PHE A 208 0.02 24.52 -35.64
C PHE A 208 -0.31 25.91 -36.19
N ILE A 209 -0.62 26.80 -35.26
CA ILE A 209 -0.74 28.24 -35.46
C ILE A 209 0.06 28.94 -34.37
N MET A 210 0.86 29.94 -34.75
CA MET A 210 1.52 30.88 -33.86
C MET A 210 0.90 32.26 -34.06
N ARG A 211 0.62 32.97 -32.97
CA ARG A 211 0.25 34.39 -32.98
C ARG A 211 1.21 35.19 -32.13
N PHE A 212 1.45 36.43 -32.53
CA PHE A 212 2.36 37.37 -31.86
C PHE A 212 1.61 38.64 -31.42
N ASN A 213 2.02 39.25 -30.31
CA ASN A 213 1.49 40.55 -29.88
C ASN A 213 2.16 41.73 -30.61
N GLN A 214 3.28 41.50 -31.29
CA GLN A 214 4.01 42.46 -32.11
C GLN A 214 3.99 42.04 -33.59
N PRO A 215 3.94 42.98 -34.54
CA PRO A 215 4.04 42.63 -35.95
C PRO A 215 5.46 42.15 -36.28
N VAL A 216 5.55 41.15 -37.14
CA VAL A 216 6.81 40.70 -37.76
C VAL A 216 7.33 41.83 -38.65
N ALA A 217 8.46 42.42 -38.27
CA ALA A 217 9.10 43.52 -38.98
C ALA A 217 10.02 43.05 -40.12
N GLY A 218 10.51 41.81 -40.03
CA GLY A 218 11.40 41.21 -41.02
C GLY A 218 11.44 39.70 -40.90
N LYS A 219 11.99 39.03 -41.92
CA LYS A 219 12.14 37.57 -41.94
C LYS A 219 13.37 37.15 -42.73
N GLN A 220 13.99 36.06 -42.33
CA GLN A 220 15.10 35.44 -43.04
C GLN A 220 14.98 33.92 -42.98
N TRP A 221 14.93 33.28 -44.15
CA TRP A 221 14.98 31.83 -44.24
C TRP A 221 16.43 31.34 -44.08
N LEU A 222 16.63 30.32 -43.25
CA LEU A 222 17.93 29.64 -43.10
C LEU A 222 18.08 28.44 -44.06
N THR A 223 16.96 28.01 -44.61
CA THR A 223 16.83 26.96 -45.63
C THR A 223 16.15 27.56 -46.86
N ASP A 224 16.05 26.80 -47.95
CA ASP A 224 15.24 27.25 -49.09
C ASP A 224 13.77 27.40 -48.66
N SER A 225 13.17 28.56 -48.91
CA SER A 225 11.76 28.84 -48.61
C SER A 225 10.77 27.91 -49.35
N ASN A 226 11.20 27.30 -50.45
CA ASN A 226 10.44 26.31 -51.21
C ASN A 226 10.75 24.87 -50.78
N ALA A 227 11.62 24.67 -49.78
CA ALA A 227 11.94 23.34 -49.29
C ALA A 227 10.67 22.65 -48.79
N THR A 228 10.47 21.40 -49.19
CA THR A 228 9.30 20.61 -48.81
C THR A 228 9.44 19.93 -47.44
N ARG A 229 10.62 20.01 -46.82
CA ARG A 229 10.97 19.48 -45.49
C ARG A 229 12.06 20.35 -44.84
N ASN A 230 12.30 20.18 -43.55
CA ASN A 230 13.37 20.84 -42.80
C ASN A 230 13.33 22.38 -42.84
N GLN A 231 12.15 22.98 -42.99
CA GLN A 231 12.03 24.44 -43.06
C GLN A 231 12.50 25.12 -41.77
N GLN A 232 13.34 26.13 -41.91
CA GLN A 232 13.93 26.91 -40.83
C GLN A 232 13.82 28.41 -41.15
N LEU A 233 13.19 29.16 -40.26
CA LEU A 233 12.84 30.57 -40.46
C LEU A 233 13.19 31.38 -39.23
N VAL A 234 13.79 32.55 -39.43
CA VAL A 234 13.95 33.57 -38.40
C VAL A 234 13.00 34.72 -38.66
N LEU A 235 12.19 35.07 -37.66
CA LEU A 235 11.36 36.28 -37.66
C LEU A 235 12.05 37.38 -36.85
N GLN A 236 11.94 38.62 -37.31
CA GLN A 236 12.49 39.80 -36.65
C GLN A 236 11.37 40.67 -36.10
N PHE A 237 11.54 41.15 -34.87
CA PHE A 237 10.63 42.04 -34.17
C PHE A 237 11.39 43.28 -33.70
N VAL A 238 10.73 44.44 -33.80
CA VAL A 238 11.28 45.74 -33.39
C VAL A 238 10.21 46.47 -32.58
N ASN A 239 10.62 47.04 -31.45
CA ASN A 239 9.79 47.91 -30.62
C ASN A 239 10.66 49.11 -30.20
N ASP A 240 10.18 50.35 -30.37
CA ASP A 240 11.00 51.56 -30.20
C ASP A 240 11.37 51.89 -28.73
N GLN A 241 10.80 51.19 -27.74
CA GLN A 241 11.05 51.44 -26.32
C GLN A 241 11.77 50.27 -25.63
N SER A 242 11.13 49.10 -25.58
CA SER A 242 11.68 47.84 -25.07
C SER A 242 10.88 46.68 -25.68
N LEU A 243 11.55 45.57 -26.01
CA LEU A 243 10.86 44.46 -26.67
C LEU A 243 10.36 43.43 -25.65
N LEU A 244 9.05 43.44 -25.43
CA LEU A 244 8.27 42.35 -24.86
C LEU A 244 7.53 41.63 -25.98
N LEU A 245 7.92 40.38 -26.25
CA LEU A 245 7.30 39.56 -27.27
C LEU A 245 6.50 38.44 -26.60
N ASP A 246 5.19 38.50 -26.78
CA ASP A 246 4.30 37.41 -26.45
C ASP A 246 4.05 36.58 -27.71
N MET A 247 4.21 35.26 -27.58
CA MET A 247 3.84 34.29 -28.60
C MET A 247 2.86 33.29 -28.01
N LYS A 248 1.76 33.05 -28.70
CA LYS A 248 0.87 31.92 -28.41
C LYS A 248 0.91 30.92 -29.54
N ILE A 249 0.88 29.63 -29.21
CA ILE A 249 0.85 28.56 -30.20
C ILE A 249 -0.21 27.52 -29.82
N GLY A 250 -1.07 27.17 -30.77
CA GLY A 250 -1.98 26.04 -30.66
C GLY A 250 -1.51 24.89 -31.54
N LEU A 251 -1.67 23.66 -31.06
CA LEU A 251 -1.40 22.43 -31.82
C LEU A 251 -2.69 21.67 -32.12
N SER A 252 -2.66 20.85 -33.17
CA SER A 252 -3.69 19.85 -33.50
C SER A 252 -3.03 18.67 -34.22
N THR A 253 -3.58 17.47 -34.00
CA THR A 253 -3.23 16.26 -34.76
C THR A 253 -3.96 16.18 -36.10
N VAL A 254 -4.94 17.06 -36.32
CA VAL A 254 -5.89 16.99 -37.43
C VAL A 254 -5.65 18.05 -38.49
N SER A 255 -5.60 19.33 -38.11
CA SER A 255 -5.52 20.42 -39.09
C SER A 255 -5.11 21.76 -38.50
N ILE A 256 -4.72 22.71 -39.36
CA ILE A 256 -4.51 24.12 -38.97
C ILE A 256 -5.79 24.74 -38.41
N ALA A 257 -6.96 24.39 -38.95
CA ALA A 257 -8.24 24.88 -38.44
C ALA A 257 -8.53 24.37 -37.02
N GLY A 258 -8.21 23.09 -36.73
CA GLY A 258 -8.26 22.51 -35.40
C GLY A 258 -7.32 23.22 -34.43
N ALA A 259 -6.06 23.42 -34.84
CA ALA A 259 -5.06 24.14 -34.05
C ALA A 259 -5.51 25.58 -33.72
N ARG A 260 -6.13 26.27 -34.69
CA ARG A 260 -6.73 27.60 -34.50
C ARG A 260 -7.88 27.57 -33.50
N SER A 261 -8.81 26.62 -33.64
CA SER A 261 -9.91 26.49 -32.67
C SER A 261 -9.41 26.15 -31.27
N ASN A 262 -8.35 25.36 -31.14
CA ASN A 262 -7.74 25.02 -29.85
C ASN A 262 -7.17 26.30 -29.20
N LEU A 263 -6.35 27.05 -29.93
CA LEU A 263 -5.76 28.29 -29.46
C LEU A 263 -6.82 29.33 -29.05
N ASP A 264 -7.81 29.56 -29.91
CA ASP A 264 -8.82 30.60 -29.70
C ASP A 264 -9.71 30.33 -28.48
N LYS A 265 -10.01 29.05 -28.20
CA LYS A 265 -10.85 28.67 -27.05
C LYS A 265 -10.05 28.60 -25.75
N GLU A 266 -8.81 28.14 -25.78
CA GLU A 266 -8.01 27.94 -24.57
C GLU A 266 -7.26 29.21 -24.13
N ILE A 267 -6.79 30.04 -25.09
CA ILE A 267 -6.01 31.27 -24.83
C ILE A 267 -6.46 32.44 -25.74
N PRO A 268 -7.67 33.00 -25.52
CA PRO A 268 -8.20 34.09 -26.36
C PRO A 268 -7.44 35.42 -26.22
N GLY A 269 -6.98 35.75 -25.00
CA GLY A 269 -6.31 37.03 -24.68
C GLY A 269 -4.78 36.97 -24.68
N TRP A 270 -4.15 38.02 -24.15
CA TRP A 270 -2.69 38.19 -24.03
C TRP A 270 -2.22 38.32 -22.57
N ASP A 271 -3.05 37.96 -21.59
CA ASP A 271 -2.68 37.97 -20.18
C ASP A 271 -2.01 36.64 -19.80
N PHE A 272 -0.67 36.62 -19.87
CA PHE A 272 0.14 35.45 -19.49
C PHE A 272 -0.10 35.02 -18.03
N GLY A 273 -0.21 35.99 -17.12
CA GLY A 273 -0.44 35.75 -15.71
C GLY A 273 -1.77 35.05 -15.45
N ALA A 274 -2.84 35.49 -16.12
CA ALA A 274 -4.16 34.87 -16.01
C ALA A 274 -4.16 33.41 -16.50
N VAL A 275 -3.49 33.11 -17.62
CA VAL A 275 -3.38 31.75 -18.15
C VAL A 275 -2.59 30.86 -17.20
N ARG A 276 -1.41 31.33 -16.77
CA ARG A 276 -0.58 30.63 -15.76
C ARG A 276 -1.37 30.33 -14.49
N ASN A 277 -2.11 31.31 -13.96
CA ASN A 277 -2.93 31.15 -12.75
C ASN A 277 -4.01 30.09 -12.94
N LYS A 278 -4.70 30.09 -14.08
CA LYS A 278 -5.75 29.10 -14.39
C LYS A 278 -5.18 27.68 -14.50
N VAL A 279 -4.01 27.53 -15.12
CA VAL A 279 -3.30 26.24 -15.23
C VAL A 279 -2.84 25.77 -13.85
N TYR A 280 -2.24 26.66 -13.05
CA TYR A 280 -1.83 26.35 -11.68
C TYR A 280 -3.01 25.88 -10.81
N GLN A 281 -4.16 26.55 -10.87
CA GLN A 281 -5.36 26.13 -10.13
C GLN A 281 -5.88 24.76 -10.58
N THR A 282 -5.66 24.39 -11.85
CA THR A 282 -6.00 23.06 -12.36
C THR A 282 -5.06 22.01 -11.76
N TRP A 283 -3.76 22.29 -11.74
CA TRP A 283 -2.76 21.45 -11.07
C TRP A 283 -3.06 21.27 -9.59
N ASP A 284 -3.26 22.37 -8.86
CA ASP A 284 -3.52 22.32 -7.42
C ASP A 284 -4.77 21.51 -7.08
N ARG A 285 -5.84 21.65 -7.88
CA ARG A 285 -7.05 20.82 -7.72
C ARG A 285 -6.78 19.34 -7.94
N MET A 286 -6.02 19.00 -8.99
CA MET A 286 -5.72 17.61 -9.36
C MET A 286 -4.77 16.94 -8.35
N LEU A 287 -3.79 17.68 -7.83
CA LEU A 287 -2.87 17.22 -6.78
C LEU A 287 -3.55 17.22 -5.40
N GLY A 288 -4.56 18.06 -5.21
CA GLY A 288 -5.38 18.16 -4.01
C GLY A 288 -6.32 16.98 -3.77
N THR A 289 -6.36 15.99 -4.68
CA THR A 289 -7.06 14.71 -4.48
C THR A 289 -6.45 13.89 -3.34
N VAL A 290 -5.17 14.13 -3.03
CA VAL A 290 -4.48 13.52 -1.89
C VAL A 290 -3.90 14.62 -1.01
N GLN A 291 -4.06 14.48 0.30
CA GLN A 291 -3.47 15.34 1.32
C GLN A 291 -2.57 14.49 2.21
N ILE A 292 -1.35 14.94 2.47
CA ILE A 292 -0.40 14.20 3.32
C ILE A 292 0.16 15.06 4.46
N ALA A 293 0.41 14.43 5.60
CA ALA A 293 1.11 15.01 6.75
C ALA A 293 2.55 14.50 6.78
N GLY A 294 3.43 15.21 6.07
CA GLY A 294 4.87 14.93 6.00
C GLY A 294 5.72 16.20 6.04
N THR A 295 7.03 16.03 6.08
CA THR A 295 8.04 17.07 5.95
C THR A 295 7.99 17.71 4.55
N GLU A 296 8.64 18.86 4.39
CA GLU A 296 8.72 19.55 3.09
C GLU A 296 9.39 18.69 2.01
N LYS A 297 10.46 17.97 2.36
CA LYS A 297 11.13 17.01 1.48
C LYS A 297 10.17 15.90 1.03
N GLU A 298 9.48 15.28 1.98
CA GLU A 298 8.52 14.21 1.69
C GLU A 298 7.38 14.68 0.79
N LYS A 299 6.87 15.90 1.04
CA LYS A 299 5.87 16.52 0.17
C LYS A 299 6.40 16.80 -1.22
N ARG A 300 7.67 17.22 -1.35
CA ARG A 300 8.31 17.42 -2.66
C ARG A 300 8.35 16.13 -3.46
N ILE A 301 8.81 15.03 -2.86
CA ILE A 301 8.86 13.71 -3.53
C ILE A 301 7.44 13.25 -3.90
N PHE A 302 6.52 13.27 -2.94
CA PHE A 302 5.17 12.74 -3.14
C PHE A 302 4.38 13.52 -4.21
N TYR A 303 4.31 14.84 -4.10
CA TYR A 303 3.53 15.63 -5.06
C TYR A 303 4.20 15.71 -6.43
N THR A 304 5.53 15.59 -6.51
CA THR A 304 6.21 15.48 -7.80
C THR A 304 5.93 14.14 -8.48
N GLY A 305 5.92 13.02 -7.74
CA GLY A 305 5.51 11.73 -8.31
C GLY A 305 4.05 11.74 -8.79
N LEU A 306 3.16 12.44 -8.07
CA LEU A 306 1.78 12.61 -8.52
C LEU A 306 1.69 13.53 -9.75
N TYR A 307 2.52 14.57 -9.83
CA TYR A 307 2.66 15.41 -11.03
C TYR A 307 3.11 14.58 -12.24
N HIS A 308 4.13 13.73 -12.12
CA HIS A 308 4.59 12.89 -13.23
C HIS A 308 3.52 11.92 -13.74
N ASN A 309 2.66 11.40 -12.86
CA ASN A 309 1.51 10.58 -13.27
C ASN A 309 0.41 11.36 -14.00
N LEU A 310 0.42 12.69 -13.93
CA LEU A 310 -0.62 13.55 -14.49
C LEU A 310 -0.16 14.27 -15.75
N VAL A 311 1.12 14.21 -16.15
CA VAL A 311 1.59 14.76 -17.43
C VAL A 311 1.35 13.81 -18.61
N VAL A 312 0.97 12.57 -18.33
CA VAL A 312 0.73 11.45 -19.26
C VAL A 312 -0.42 10.58 -18.72
N PRO A 313 -1.24 9.90 -19.55
CA PRO A 313 -1.30 9.96 -21.00
C PRO A 313 -1.82 11.31 -21.54
N ASN A 314 -1.59 11.57 -22.81
CA ASN A 314 -1.87 12.84 -23.48
C ASN A 314 -3.17 12.75 -24.29
N ASN A 315 -4.10 13.68 -24.08
CA ASN A 315 -5.32 13.75 -24.89
C ASN A 315 -5.05 14.43 -26.25
N LEU A 316 -5.08 13.66 -27.33
CA LEU A 316 -4.83 14.12 -28.70
C LEU A 316 -6.04 14.77 -29.38
N ALA A 317 -7.24 14.59 -28.83
CA ALA A 317 -8.46 15.11 -29.44
C ALA A 317 -8.51 16.64 -29.30
N ASP A 318 -8.83 17.33 -30.39
CA ASP A 318 -9.09 18.77 -30.42
C ASP A 318 -10.32 19.14 -29.57
N VAL A 319 -10.53 20.43 -29.34
CA VAL A 319 -11.67 20.97 -28.55
C VAL A 319 -13.06 20.60 -29.10
N ASP A 320 -13.15 20.22 -30.37
CA ASP A 320 -14.37 19.71 -31.03
C ASP A 320 -14.49 18.17 -30.95
N GLY A 321 -13.46 17.49 -30.44
CA GLY A 321 -13.37 16.04 -30.32
C GLY A 321 -12.71 15.36 -31.51
N GLN A 322 -12.29 16.07 -32.56
CA GLN A 322 -11.59 15.45 -33.69
C GLN A 322 -10.20 14.99 -33.29
N TYR A 323 -9.77 13.83 -33.79
CA TYR A 323 -8.43 13.29 -33.55
C TYR A 323 -7.93 12.47 -34.75
N ARG A 324 -6.61 12.32 -34.85
CA ARG A 324 -5.93 11.43 -35.80
C ARG A 324 -5.84 10.01 -35.21
N GLY A 325 -6.44 9.03 -35.87
CA GLY A 325 -6.37 7.62 -35.47
C GLY A 325 -5.10 6.91 -35.94
N ALA A 326 -4.92 5.66 -35.52
CA ALA A 326 -3.72 4.85 -35.81
C ALA A 326 -3.41 4.65 -37.30
N ASN A 327 -4.41 4.77 -38.17
CA ASN A 327 -4.30 4.67 -39.63
C ASN A 327 -4.20 6.04 -40.32
N ASN A 328 -3.92 7.11 -39.58
CA ASN A 328 -3.91 8.49 -40.06
C ASN A 328 -5.25 9.05 -40.57
N ALA A 329 -6.37 8.32 -40.43
CA ALA A 329 -7.70 8.86 -40.68
C ALA A 329 -8.15 9.78 -39.53
N VAL A 330 -9.07 10.69 -39.84
CA VAL A 330 -9.66 11.62 -38.86
C VAL A 330 -10.96 11.02 -38.33
N PHE A 331 -11.08 10.99 -37.02
CA PHE A 331 -12.25 10.51 -36.30
C PHE A 331 -12.74 11.59 -35.32
N THR A 332 -13.90 11.36 -34.69
CA THR A 332 -14.43 12.24 -33.65
C THR A 332 -14.76 11.44 -32.41
N ALA A 333 -14.13 11.78 -31.28
CA ALA A 333 -14.38 11.17 -29.99
C ALA A 333 -15.64 11.77 -29.35
N PRO A 334 -16.70 10.99 -29.05
CA PRO A 334 -17.95 11.52 -28.48
C PRO A 334 -17.78 12.21 -27.12
N ASN A 335 -16.82 11.75 -26.33
CA ASN A 335 -16.40 12.32 -25.04
C ASN A 335 -15.35 13.42 -25.18
N LYS A 336 -14.97 13.79 -26.42
CA LYS A 336 -13.89 14.75 -26.73
C LYS A 336 -12.53 14.37 -26.14
N ALA A 337 -12.29 13.08 -25.97
CA ALA A 337 -11.03 12.55 -25.47
C ALA A 337 -10.59 11.34 -26.27
N TYR A 338 -9.37 11.41 -26.81
CA TYR A 338 -8.66 10.27 -27.38
C TYR A 338 -7.23 10.32 -26.85
N PHE A 339 -6.92 9.36 -25.98
CA PHE A 339 -5.65 9.31 -25.27
C PHE A 339 -4.59 8.54 -26.04
N SER A 340 -3.40 9.13 -26.08
CA SER A 340 -2.17 8.46 -26.46
C SER A 340 -1.05 8.81 -25.49
N THR A 341 0.14 8.32 -25.84
CA THR A 341 1.22 7.90 -24.98
C THR A 341 0.73 6.85 -23.97
N LEU A 342 0.36 5.68 -24.48
CA LEU A 342 -0.04 4.53 -23.68
C LEU A 342 1.15 3.56 -23.55
N SER A 343 1.97 3.74 -22.51
CA SER A 343 3.11 2.87 -22.16
C SER A 343 2.64 1.66 -21.36
N LEU A 344 1.93 0.75 -22.01
CA LEU A 344 1.09 -0.21 -21.28
C LEU A 344 1.87 -1.33 -20.61
N TRP A 345 3.09 -1.66 -21.08
CA TRP A 345 3.95 -2.63 -20.41
C TRP A 345 4.36 -2.19 -18.99
N ASP A 346 4.48 -0.88 -18.78
CA ASP A 346 4.84 -0.29 -17.50
C ASP A 346 3.58 0.03 -16.70
N THR A 347 2.72 0.85 -17.31
CA THR A 347 1.63 1.55 -16.61
C THR A 347 0.50 0.64 -16.15
N PHE A 348 0.36 -0.59 -16.69
CA PHE A 348 -0.65 -1.53 -16.19
C PHE A 348 -0.39 -1.95 -14.74
N ARG A 349 0.88 -1.87 -14.29
CA ARG A 349 1.33 -2.40 -13.01
C ARG A 349 0.91 -1.51 -11.84
N ALA A 350 0.98 -0.18 -11.99
CA ALA A 350 0.61 0.75 -10.93
C ALA A 350 -0.08 2.03 -11.43
N THR A 351 0.40 2.68 -12.48
CA THR A 351 -0.14 3.97 -12.96
C THR A 351 -1.63 3.90 -13.30
N ASN A 352 -2.08 2.90 -14.07
CA ASN A 352 -3.50 2.74 -14.38
C ASN A 352 -4.33 2.40 -13.13
N SER A 353 -3.78 1.63 -12.18
CA SER A 353 -4.43 1.40 -10.89
C SER A 353 -4.56 2.67 -10.06
N LEU A 354 -3.60 3.60 -10.14
CA LEU A 354 -3.68 4.92 -9.51
C LEU A 354 -4.83 5.74 -10.14
N TYR A 355 -4.95 5.73 -11.46
CA TYR A 355 -6.06 6.40 -12.16
C TYR A 355 -7.42 5.80 -11.79
N THR A 356 -7.53 4.48 -11.69
CA THR A 356 -8.81 3.85 -11.28
C THR A 356 -9.25 4.30 -9.88
N LEU A 357 -8.28 4.62 -9.00
CA LEU A 357 -8.52 5.03 -7.62
C LEU A 357 -8.82 6.54 -7.50
N LEU A 358 -8.04 7.38 -8.19
CA LEU A 358 -8.05 8.84 -7.99
C LEU A 358 -8.72 9.60 -9.14
N TYR A 359 -8.67 9.07 -10.37
CA TYR A 359 -9.12 9.76 -11.59
C TYR A 359 -9.98 8.86 -12.50
N PRO A 360 -11.08 8.26 -12.01
CA PRO A 360 -11.83 7.23 -12.73
C PRO A 360 -12.46 7.70 -14.05
N THR A 361 -12.71 9.01 -14.21
CA THR A 361 -13.16 9.57 -15.50
C THR A 361 -12.06 9.43 -16.57
N VAL A 362 -10.80 9.70 -16.22
CA VAL A 362 -9.66 9.57 -17.12
C VAL A 362 -9.47 8.09 -17.50
N THR A 363 -9.57 7.17 -16.53
CA THR A 363 -9.56 5.72 -16.82
C THR A 363 -10.61 5.34 -17.85
N ASN A 364 -11.84 5.87 -17.73
CA ASN A 364 -12.90 5.58 -18.68
C ASN A 364 -12.59 6.08 -20.11
N ASP A 365 -11.98 7.26 -20.21
CA ASP A 365 -11.60 7.83 -21.51
C ASP A 365 -10.40 7.10 -22.14
N ILE A 366 -9.45 6.64 -21.33
CA ILE A 366 -8.36 5.74 -21.76
C ILE A 366 -8.94 4.45 -22.35
N VAL A 367 -9.87 3.79 -21.66
CA VAL A 367 -10.51 2.55 -22.14
C VAL A 367 -11.25 2.79 -23.47
N GLN A 368 -11.98 3.89 -23.60
CA GLN A 368 -12.63 4.24 -24.88
C GLN A 368 -11.62 4.47 -26.00
N SER A 369 -10.47 5.06 -25.69
CA SER A 369 -9.39 5.28 -26.66
C SER A 369 -8.77 3.96 -27.13
N MET A 370 -8.57 3.00 -26.22
CA MET A 370 -8.11 1.64 -26.55
C MET A 370 -9.10 0.89 -27.45
N ILE A 371 -10.40 1.02 -27.18
CA ILE A 371 -11.45 0.41 -28.02
C ILE A 371 -11.46 1.06 -29.41
N ALA A 372 -11.36 2.39 -29.49
CA ALA A 372 -11.29 3.10 -30.76
C ALA A 372 -10.03 2.74 -31.57
N HIS A 373 -8.89 2.54 -30.91
CA HIS A 373 -7.68 2.02 -31.54
C HIS A 373 -7.93 0.63 -32.16
N TYR A 374 -8.54 -0.29 -31.40
CA TYR A 374 -8.91 -1.62 -31.88
C TYR A 374 -9.83 -1.59 -33.11
N GLU A 375 -10.81 -0.69 -33.15
CA GLU A 375 -11.73 -0.56 -34.30
C GLU A 375 -10.99 -0.22 -35.60
N VAL A 376 -9.78 0.35 -35.50
CA VAL A 376 -8.92 0.71 -36.63
C VAL A 376 -7.87 -0.36 -36.94
N THR A 377 -7.21 -0.91 -35.92
CA THR A 377 -6.05 -1.79 -36.09
C THR A 377 -6.38 -3.28 -36.02
N GLY A 378 -7.57 -3.64 -35.52
CA GLY A 378 -8.00 -5.03 -35.32
C GLY A 378 -7.47 -5.69 -34.06
N VAL A 379 -6.59 -5.04 -33.30
CA VAL A 379 -6.10 -5.49 -31.98
C VAL A 379 -6.03 -4.30 -31.02
N LEU A 380 -6.09 -4.57 -29.71
CA LEU A 380 -5.85 -3.54 -28.69
C LEU A 380 -4.41 -3.01 -28.76
N PRO A 381 -4.18 -1.76 -28.29
CA PRO A 381 -2.85 -1.19 -28.29
C PRO A 381 -1.87 -1.97 -27.40
N ILE A 382 -0.60 -2.03 -27.82
CA ILE A 382 0.53 -2.56 -27.04
C ILE A 382 1.35 -1.39 -26.49
N TRP A 383 1.86 -0.54 -27.39
CA TRP A 383 2.36 0.80 -27.06
C TRP A 383 1.83 1.79 -28.08
N THR A 384 1.20 2.87 -27.61
CA THR A 384 0.82 3.94 -28.55
C THR A 384 1.49 5.24 -28.27
N LEU A 385 1.90 5.91 -29.34
CA LEU A 385 2.34 7.29 -29.32
C LEU A 385 1.81 8.04 -30.52
N TRP A 386 1.30 9.23 -30.24
CA TRP A 386 0.62 10.08 -31.21
C TRP A 386 -0.51 9.35 -31.98
N GLY A 387 -1.16 8.40 -31.31
CA GLY A 387 -2.24 7.57 -31.85
C GLY A 387 -1.78 6.33 -32.62
N HIS A 388 -0.50 6.22 -32.97
CA HIS A 388 0.07 5.09 -33.70
C HIS A 388 0.57 3.98 -32.78
N GLU A 389 0.52 2.73 -33.26
CA GLU A 389 1.11 1.56 -32.60
C GLU A 389 2.60 1.44 -32.96
N ASN A 390 3.45 1.12 -31.99
CA ASN A 390 4.88 0.84 -32.24
C ASN A 390 5.35 -0.55 -31.79
N ASN A 391 4.46 -1.33 -31.17
CA ASN A 391 4.66 -2.71 -30.72
C ASN A 391 5.71 -2.89 -29.62
N GLY A 392 6.05 -1.84 -28.87
CA GLY A 392 6.79 -1.93 -27.60
C GLY A 392 5.88 -2.26 -26.41
N MET A 393 6.28 -2.96 -25.36
CA MET A 393 7.38 -3.90 -25.25
C MET A 393 6.88 -5.30 -25.63
N ILE A 394 6.39 -6.09 -24.68
CA ILE A 394 5.77 -7.41 -24.88
C ILE A 394 4.39 -7.44 -24.21
N GLY A 395 3.68 -8.57 -24.32
CA GLY A 395 2.35 -8.74 -23.72
C GLY A 395 1.25 -7.97 -24.44
N ASN A 396 0.02 -8.04 -23.92
CA ASN A 396 -1.18 -7.40 -24.45
C ASN A 396 -1.86 -6.56 -23.37
N HIS A 397 -1.08 -5.67 -22.74
CA HIS A 397 -1.41 -5.07 -21.46
C HIS A 397 -2.51 -3.99 -21.49
N ALA A 398 -3.14 -3.71 -22.63
CA ALA A 398 -4.45 -3.07 -22.65
C ALA A 398 -5.53 -3.92 -21.97
N ILE A 399 -5.41 -5.26 -22.05
CA ILE A 399 -6.35 -6.21 -21.45
C ILE A 399 -6.49 -6.02 -19.93
N PRO A 400 -5.41 -6.05 -19.12
CA PRO A 400 -5.52 -5.81 -17.68
C PRO A 400 -6.10 -4.44 -17.34
N VAL A 401 -5.79 -3.38 -18.10
CA VAL A 401 -6.36 -2.04 -17.85
C VAL A 401 -7.88 -2.03 -18.03
N ILE A 402 -8.39 -2.65 -19.11
CA ILE A 402 -9.84 -2.76 -19.36
C ILE A 402 -10.52 -3.66 -18.32
N ALA A 403 -9.93 -4.83 -18.03
CA ALA A 403 -10.47 -5.78 -17.07
C ALA A 403 -10.51 -5.20 -15.65
N GLU A 404 -9.49 -4.45 -15.24
CA GLU A 404 -9.41 -3.74 -13.97
C GLU A 404 -10.49 -2.66 -13.88
N ALA A 405 -10.61 -1.81 -14.91
CA ALA A 405 -11.66 -0.78 -14.97
C ALA A 405 -13.05 -1.41 -14.79
N TRP A 406 -13.32 -2.51 -15.51
CA TRP A 406 -14.57 -3.25 -15.39
C TRP A 406 -14.80 -3.80 -13.98
N LYS A 407 -13.77 -4.45 -13.39
CA LYS A 407 -13.80 -4.98 -12.03
C LYS A 407 -14.15 -3.90 -11.00
N LYS A 408 -13.57 -2.71 -11.16
CA LYS A 408 -13.70 -1.58 -10.25
C LYS A 408 -14.95 -0.72 -10.49
N GLY A 409 -15.80 -1.10 -11.45
CA GLY A 409 -17.07 -0.43 -11.72
C GLY A 409 -16.97 0.80 -12.62
N ILE A 410 -15.82 1.01 -13.26
CA ILE A 410 -15.61 2.04 -14.29
C ILE A 410 -16.04 1.44 -15.62
N ARG A 411 -17.28 1.71 -16.03
CA ARG A 411 -17.97 0.97 -17.12
C ARG A 411 -18.74 1.87 -18.10
N LYS A 412 -18.37 3.16 -18.23
CA LYS A 412 -19.03 4.08 -19.17
C LYS A 412 -18.43 3.93 -20.58
N TYR A 413 -18.43 2.71 -21.09
CA TYR A 413 -18.02 2.31 -22.43
C TYR A 413 -18.81 1.07 -22.86
N ASP A 414 -18.80 0.75 -24.16
CA ASP A 414 -19.46 -0.44 -24.68
C ASP A 414 -18.65 -1.70 -24.33
N VAL A 415 -19.16 -2.48 -23.37
CA VAL A 415 -18.50 -3.72 -22.93
C VAL A 415 -18.47 -4.80 -23.99
N ASN A 416 -19.41 -4.82 -24.94
CA ASN A 416 -19.40 -5.81 -26.02
C ASN A 416 -18.27 -5.51 -27.00
N LYS A 417 -18.04 -4.23 -27.32
CA LYS A 417 -16.88 -3.80 -28.10
C LYS A 417 -15.57 -4.06 -27.35
N ALA A 418 -15.50 -3.74 -26.07
CA ALA A 418 -14.35 -4.03 -25.24
C ALA A 418 -14.03 -5.53 -25.20
N TRP A 419 -15.05 -6.38 -25.07
CA TRP A 419 -14.90 -7.82 -25.10
C TRP A 419 -14.43 -8.34 -26.48
N ALA A 420 -14.99 -7.80 -27.57
CA ALA A 420 -14.56 -8.14 -28.93
C ALA A 420 -13.08 -7.79 -29.14
N ALA A 421 -12.66 -6.62 -28.66
CA ALA A 421 -11.27 -6.16 -28.71
C ALA A 421 -10.34 -7.10 -27.94
N ILE A 422 -10.67 -7.42 -26.69
CA ILE A 422 -9.90 -8.35 -25.85
C ILE A 422 -9.81 -9.73 -26.51
N LYS A 423 -10.94 -10.27 -26.99
CA LYS A 423 -10.97 -11.58 -27.65
C LYS A 423 -10.07 -11.59 -28.89
N ALA A 424 -10.14 -10.55 -29.72
CA ALA A 424 -9.31 -10.44 -30.92
C ALA A 424 -7.83 -10.40 -30.56
N SER A 425 -7.42 -9.51 -29.64
CA SER A 425 -6.03 -9.42 -29.17
C SER A 425 -5.49 -10.75 -28.65
N SER A 426 -6.31 -11.56 -27.99
CA SER A 426 -5.87 -12.83 -27.40
C SER A 426 -6.00 -14.06 -28.31
N THR A 427 -6.50 -13.90 -29.54
CA THR A 427 -6.77 -15.04 -30.46
C THR A 427 -6.34 -14.82 -31.91
N VAL A 428 -6.17 -13.59 -32.36
CA VAL A 428 -5.68 -13.25 -33.71
C VAL A 428 -4.18 -13.01 -33.65
N ASN A 429 -3.41 -13.69 -34.51
CA ASN A 429 -1.96 -13.52 -34.53
C ASN A 429 -1.56 -12.09 -34.90
N HIS A 430 -0.61 -11.53 -34.17
CA HIS A 430 -0.04 -10.21 -34.44
C HIS A 430 1.41 -10.14 -33.94
N THR A 431 2.07 -8.97 -34.10
CA THR A 431 3.46 -8.74 -33.67
C THR A 431 3.66 -9.20 -32.23
N LYS A 432 4.67 -10.04 -32.00
CA LYS A 432 5.02 -10.63 -30.68
C LYS A 432 3.90 -11.48 -30.02
N SER A 433 2.85 -11.85 -30.74
CA SER A 433 1.78 -12.72 -30.27
C SER A 433 1.38 -13.74 -31.33
N ASP A 434 2.06 -14.89 -31.35
CA ASP A 434 1.67 -16.02 -32.20
C ASP A 434 0.89 -17.04 -31.35
N TRP A 435 -0.43 -16.91 -31.39
CA TRP A 435 -1.34 -17.74 -30.62
C TRP A 435 -1.38 -19.19 -31.11
N ASN A 436 -1.01 -19.47 -32.36
CA ASN A 436 -0.91 -20.84 -32.85
C ASN A 436 0.23 -21.58 -32.14
N ILE A 437 1.42 -20.97 -32.11
CA ILE A 437 2.58 -21.51 -31.39
C ILE A 437 2.27 -21.60 -29.89
N TYR A 438 1.80 -20.50 -29.29
CA TYR A 438 1.54 -20.44 -27.86
C TYR A 438 0.52 -21.50 -27.39
N ASN A 439 -0.58 -21.69 -28.12
CA ASN A 439 -1.60 -22.67 -27.78
C ASN A 439 -1.17 -24.12 -28.06
N GLN A 440 -0.34 -24.36 -29.08
CA GLN A 440 0.16 -25.69 -29.40
C GLN A 440 1.06 -26.24 -28.28
N TYR A 441 1.98 -25.42 -27.78
CA TYR A 441 2.99 -25.86 -26.81
C TYR A 441 2.61 -25.55 -25.35
N GLY A 442 1.70 -24.60 -25.14
CA GLY A 442 1.38 -24.08 -23.81
C GLY A 442 2.48 -23.19 -23.23
N TYR A 443 3.32 -22.62 -24.09
CA TYR A 443 4.36 -21.61 -23.82
C TYR A 443 4.94 -21.18 -25.18
N TYR A 444 5.79 -20.14 -25.21
CA TYR A 444 6.60 -19.82 -26.38
C TYR A 444 7.91 -20.61 -26.36
N PRO A 445 8.16 -21.56 -27.28
CA PRO A 445 9.39 -22.33 -27.27
C PRO A 445 10.60 -21.48 -27.68
N CYS A 446 11.72 -21.55 -26.95
CA CYS A 446 12.87 -20.66 -27.17
C CYS A 446 13.65 -20.95 -28.47
N ASP A 447 13.52 -22.15 -29.03
CA ASP A 447 14.12 -22.55 -30.31
C ASP A 447 13.33 -22.04 -31.53
N ILE A 448 12.04 -21.72 -31.35
CA ILE A 448 11.18 -21.11 -32.36
C ILE A 448 11.11 -19.59 -32.15
N VAL A 449 10.82 -19.16 -30.92
CA VAL A 449 10.73 -17.78 -30.49
C VAL A 449 12.04 -17.40 -29.80
N LYS A 450 13.00 -16.95 -30.59
CA LYS A 450 14.39 -16.70 -30.14
C LYS A 450 14.56 -15.50 -29.21
N ASN A 451 13.56 -14.62 -29.16
CA ASN A 451 13.57 -13.41 -28.34
C ASN A 451 12.43 -13.46 -27.32
N GLU A 452 12.79 -13.30 -26.05
CA GLU A 452 11.89 -13.01 -24.93
C GLU A 452 10.86 -14.11 -24.65
N SER A 453 11.21 -15.36 -24.96
CA SER A 453 10.29 -16.51 -24.90
C SER A 453 9.64 -16.72 -23.52
N VAL A 454 10.42 -16.64 -22.44
CA VAL A 454 9.95 -16.83 -21.07
C VAL A 454 9.15 -15.62 -20.62
N SER A 455 9.67 -14.41 -20.80
CA SER A 455 8.95 -13.18 -20.45
C SER A 455 7.60 -13.09 -21.17
N ARG A 456 7.56 -13.29 -22.49
CA ARG A 456 6.31 -13.31 -23.26
C ARG A 456 5.34 -14.38 -22.78
N THR A 457 5.84 -15.56 -22.38
CA THR A 457 4.98 -16.62 -21.81
C THR A 457 4.32 -16.14 -20.52
N LEU A 458 5.12 -15.65 -19.57
CA LEU A 458 4.66 -15.23 -18.23
C LEU A 458 3.69 -14.05 -18.30
N GLU A 459 4.00 -13.04 -19.10
CA GLU A 459 3.16 -11.85 -19.23
C GLU A 459 1.84 -12.16 -19.95
N CYS A 460 1.86 -13.05 -20.97
CA CYS A 460 0.62 -13.57 -21.56
C CYS A 460 -0.22 -14.37 -20.54
N ASN A 461 0.41 -15.10 -19.60
CA ASN A 461 -0.34 -15.82 -18.57
C ASN A 461 -1.13 -14.89 -17.66
N TYR A 462 -0.56 -13.73 -17.31
CA TYR A 462 -1.26 -12.71 -16.55
C TYR A 462 -2.38 -12.07 -17.37
N ASP A 463 -2.13 -11.70 -18.63
CA ASP A 463 -3.16 -11.16 -19.52
C ASP A 463 -4.32 -12.16 -19.70
N ASP A 464 -4.02 -13.45 -19.85
CA ASP A 464 -5.01 -14.52 -19.97
C ASP A 464 -5.88 -14.67 -18.72
N ASP A 465 -5.33 -14.52 -17.51
CA ASP A 465 -6.17 -14.45 -16.30
C ASP A 465 -7.10 -13.24 -16.36
N CYS A 466 -6.60 -12.08 -16.80
CA CYS A 466 -7.43 -10.88 -16.94
C CYS A 466 -8.60 -11.12 -17.92
N VAL A 467 -8.35 -11.81 -19.04
CA VAL A 467 -9.41 -12.25 -19.97
C VAL A 467 -10.39 -13.18 -19.26
N ALA A 468 -9.89 -14.17 -18.52
CA ALA A 468 -10.71 -15.15 -17.81
C ALA A 468 -11.61 -14.46 -16.77
N GLN A 469 -11.08 -13.57 -15.93
CA GLN A 469 -11.84 -12.85 -14.92
C GLN A 469 -12.94 -11.98 -15.54
N LEU A 470 -12.65 -11.31 -16.65
CA LEU A 470 -13.66 -10.55 -17.38
C LEU A 470 -14.72 -11.48 -17.99
N ALA A 471 -14.31 -12.56 -18.67
CA ALA A 471 -15.21 -13.56 -19.27
C ALA A 471 -16.19 -14.12 -18.24
N LYS A 472 -15.69 -14.48 -17.05
CA LYS A 472 -16.49 -14.94 -15.91
C LYS A 472 -17.53 -13.91 -15.50
N SER A 473 -17.15 -12.65 -15.39
CA SER A 473 -18.07 -11.57 -15.03
C SER A 473 -19.15 -11.29 -16.08
N LEU A 474 -18.90 -11.65 -17.34
CA LEU A 474 -19.82 -11.51 -18.47
C LEU A 474 -20.62 -12.79 -18.76
N GLY A 475 -20.48 -13.84 -17.94
CA GLY A 475 -21.16 -15.12 -18.15
C GLY A 475 -20.64 -15.94 -19.34
N LYS A 476 -19.42 -15.66 -19.82
CA LYS A 476 -18.80 -16.31 -20.99
C LYS A 476 -17.99 -17.52 -20.56
N LYS A 477 -18.69 -18.60 -20.20
CA LYS A 477 -18.08 -19.80 -19.57
C LYS A 477 -17.02 -20.47 -20.47
N ALA A 478 -17.28 -20.63 -21.77
CA ALA A 478 -16.34 -21.28 -22.67
C ALA A 478 -15.00 -20.55 -22.75
N GLU A 479 -15.02 -19.22 -22.88
CA GLU A 479 -13.81 -18.41 -22.84
C GLU A 479 -13.16 -18.41 -21.45
N TYR A 480 -13.93 -18.35 -20.37
CA TYR A 480 -13.38 -18.48 -19.01
C TYR A 480 -12.58 -19.78 -18.84
N ASP A 481 -13.12 -20.92 -19.29
CA ASP A 481 -12.46 -22.22 -19.16
C ASP A 481 -11.15 -22.27 -19.98
N ILE A 482 -11.14 -21.72 -21.20
CA ILE A 482 -9.94 -21.66 -22.07
C ILE A 482 -8.86 -20.78 -21.45
N PHE A 483 -9.21 -19.54 -21.10
CA PHE A 483 -8.23 -18.55 -20.65
C PHE A 483 -7.74 -18.85 -19.23
N SER A 484 -8.57 -19.45 -18.36
CA SER A 484 -8.12 -19.94 -17.04
C SER A 484 -7.07 -21.05 -17.18
N LYS A 485 -7.15 -21.89 -18.22
CA LYS A 485 -6.13 -22.90 -18.51
C LYS A 485 -4.84 -22.26 -19.00
N ARG A 486 -4.93 -21.29 -19.93
CA ARG A 486 -3.75 -20.57 -20.45
C ARG A 486 -3.04 -19.76 -19.38
N ALA A 487 -3.77 -19.19 -18.42
CA ALA A 487 -3.20 -18.48 -17.26
C ALA A 487 -2.27 -19.33 -16.39
N LEU A 488 -2.34 -20.66 -16.48
CA LEU A 488 -1.50 -21.62 -15.75
C LEU A 488 -0.29 -22.13 -16.56
N TYR A 489 -0.08 -21.66 -17.78
CA TYR A 489 1.02 -22.09 -18.65
C TYR A 489 2.41 -21.74 -18.11
N TYR A 490 2.53 -20.82 -17.13
CA TYR A 490 3.79 -20.56 -16.42
C TYR A 490 4.41 -21.85 -15.83
N LYS A 491 3.56 -22.82 -15.44
CA LYS A 491 3.99 -24.13 -14.93
C LYS A 491 4.81 -24.93 -15.96
N ASN A 492 4.64 -24.66 -17.25
CA ASN A 492 5.36 -25.34 -18.32
C ASN A 492 6.79 -24.82 -18.49
N VAL A 493 7.10 -23.63 -17.97
CA VAL A 493 8.44 -23.03 -18.03
C VAL A 493 9.11 -22.95 -16.65
N PHE A 494 8.46 -23.41 -15.58
CA PHE A 494 9.06 -23.52 -14.26
C PHE A 494 9.94 -24.78 -14.14
N ASP A 495 11.25 -24.61 -14.16
CA ASP A 495 12.21 -25.70 -13.97
C ASP A 495 12.48 -25.91 -12.47
N LYS A 496 11.80 -26.91 -11.90
CA LYS A 496 11.93 -27.26 -10.47
C LYS A 496 13.37 -27.55 -10.04
N SER A 497 14.23 -28.05 -10.96
CA SER A 497 15.62 -28.37 -10.62
C SER A 497 16.49 -27.14 -10.36
N THR A 498 16.15 -26.00 -10.97
CA THR A 498 16.85 -24.73 -10.79
C THR A 498 16.07 -23.73 -9.92
N GLY A 499 14.77 -23.96 -9.77
CA GLY A 499 13.84 -23.03 -9.12
C GLY A 499 13.72 -21.71 -9.90
N PHE A 500 13.87 -21.76 -11.24
CA PHE A 500 13.70 -20.61 -12.13
C PHE A 500 12.69 -20.89 -13.25
N MET A 501 12.13 -19.82 -13.80
CA MET A 501 11.44 -19.87 -15.09
C MET A 501 12.50 -19.93 -16.18
N ARG A 502 12.54 -20.99 -16.97
CA ARG A 502 13.63 -21.29 -17.91
C ARG A 502 13.07 -21.50 -19.31
N GLY A 503 13.85 -21.08 -20.31
CA GLY A 503 13.53 -21.34 -21.71
C GLY A 503 13.33 -22.84 -21.95
N ARG A 504 12.29 -23.19 -22.68
CA ARG A 504 11.95 -24.57 -23.02
C ARG A 504 11.78 -24.68 -24.52
N LYS A 505 12.31 -25.73 -25.12
CA LYS A 505 12.28 -25.96 -26.57
C LYS A 505 10.97 -26.63 -27.00
N ALA A 506 10.70 -26.68 -28.30
CA ALA A 506 9.51 -27.30 -28.86
C ALA A 506 9.43 -28.81 -28.61
N ASN A 507 10.58 -29.48 -28.47
CA ASN A 507 10.68 -30.90 -28.10
C ASN A 507 10.52 -31.16 -26.59
N GLY A 508 10.33 -30.11 -25.78
CA GLY A 508 10.13 -30.20 -24.33
C GLY A 508 11.42 -30.14 -23.50
N GLU A 509 12.60 -30.14 -24.11
CA GLU A 509 13.89 -29.98 -23.42
C GLU A 509 14.07 -28.56 -22.87
N TRP A 510 14.81 -28.43 -21.78
CA TRP A 510 15.23 -27.13 -21.25
C TRP A 510 16.37 -26.53 -22.08
N ASP A 511 16.37 -25.20 -22.20
CA ASP A 511 17.44 -24.43 -22.83
C ASP A 511 18.74 -24.53 -22.01
N ALA A 512 19.81 -25.07 -22.59
CA ALA A 512 21.05 -25.39 -21.89
C ALA A 512 22.29 -24.96 -22.71
N PRO A 513 23.37 -24.48 -22.04
CA PRO A 513 23.53 -24.29 -20.60
C PRO A 513 22.66 -23.14 -20.05
N PHE A 514 22.29 -23.23 -18.76
CA PHE A 514 21.48 -22.21 -18.09
C PHE A 514 22.32 -21.35 -17.16
N ASP A 515 22.30 -20.04 -17.40
CA ASP A 515 22.86 -19.02 -16.51
C ASP A 515 21.72 -18.06 -16.08
N PRO A 516 21.32 -18.06 -14.80
CA PRO A 516 20.26 -17.19 -14.32
C PRO A 516 20.65 -15.70 -14.31
N LEU A 517 21.94 -15.37 -14.43
CA LEU A 517 22.45 -14.00 -14.48
C LEU A 517 22.53 -13.44 -15.90
N ARG A 518 22.41 -14.30 -16.93
CA ARG A 518 22.50 -13.88 -18.32
C ARG A 518 21.42 -12.85 -18.64
N PHE A 519 21.86 -11.60 -18.82
CA PHE A 519 21.01 -10.52 -19.26
C PHE A 519 20.60 -10.73 -20.74
N SER A 520 19.32 -10.51 -21.03
CA SER A 520 18.70 -10.64 -22.33
C SER A 520 17.93 -9.36 -22.66
N HIS A 521 17.91 -9.00 -23.94
CA HIS A 521 17.18 -7.85 -24.47
C HIS A 521 16.66 -8.20 -25.87
N ALA A 522 15.59 -7.57 -26.34
CA ALA A 522 15.02 -7.83 -27.67
C ALA A 522 16.07 -7.73 -28.80
N SER A 523 17.07 -6.86 -28.66
CA SER A 523 18.17 -6.66 -29.62
C SER A 523 19.32 -7.67 -29.52
N THR A 524 19.46 -8.36 -28.39
CA THR A 524 20.54 -9.34 -28.15
C THR A 524 20.04 -10.79 -28.14
N GLY A 525 18.72 -10.98 -28.14
CA GLY A 525 18.05 -12.27 -28.04
C GLY A 525 18.14 -12.90 -26.65
N GLY A 526 17.57 -14.09 -26.51
CA GLY A 526 17.48 -14.80 -25.23
C GLY A 526 16.05 -14.87 -24.70
N ASN A 527 15.90 -15.33 -23.46
CA ASN A 527 14.60 -15.72 -22.93
C ASN A 527 13.87 -14.60 -22.18
N TYR A 528 14.57 -13.52 -21.80
CA TYR A 528 14.04 -12.48 -20.92
C TYR A 528 14.01 -11.09 -21.59
N THR A 529 12.98 -10.30 -21.29
CA THR A 529 12.86 -8.89 -21.72
C THR A 529 13.55 -7.98 -20.70
N GLU A 530 14.55 -7.23 -21.15
CA GLU A 530 15.33 -6.25 -20.38
C GLU A 530 15.86 -6.74 -19.02
N GLY A 531 16.23 -8.02 -18.94
CA GLY A 531 16.52 -8.63 -17.66
C GLY A 531 17.14 -10.00 -17.76
N ASN A 532 17.14 -10.70 -16.64
CA ASN A 532 17.62 -12.07 -16.51
C ASN A 532 16.56 -12.92 -15.78
N ALA A 533 16.91 -14.12 -15.32
CA ALA A 533 15.94 -15.03 -14.71
C ALA A 533 15.38 -14.51 -13.39
N TRP A 534 16.14 -13.70 -12.63
CA TRP A 534 15.83 -13.32 -11.25
C TRP A 534 14.53 -12.54 -11.05
N PRO A 535 14.23 -11.46 -11.79
CA PRO A 535 12.94 -10.79 -11.66
C PRO A 535 11.80 -11.63 -12.25
N TYR A 536 12.04 -12.40 -13.31
CA TYR A 536 10.99 -13.12 -14.03
C TYR A 536 10.46 -14.36 -13.32
N ILE A 537 11.17 -14.96 -12.34
CA ILE A 537 10.57 -16.06 -11.56
C ILE A 537 9.33 -15.65 -10.78
N TRP A 538 9.19 -14.36 -10.51
CA TRP A 538 8.14 -13.80 -9.68
C TRP A 538 6.94 -13.32 -10.49
N HIS A 539 7.01 -13.33 -11.82
CA HIS A 539 5.96 -12.80 -12.71
C HIS A 539 4.79 -13.79 -12.88
N VAL A 540 4.13 -14.09 -11.76
CA VAL A 540 2.93 -14.92 -11.64
C VAL A 540 1.94 -14.20 -10.71
N MET A 541 1.54 -13.00 -11.10
CA MET A 541 0.69 -12.10 -10.31
C MET A 541 -0.74 -12.64 -10.14
N GLN A 542 -1.20 -13.43 -11.11
CA GLN A 542 -2.52 -14.06 -11.14
C GLN A 542 -2.68 -15.22 -10.16
N ASP A 543 -1.59 -15.92 -9.83
CA ASP A 543 -1.61 -17.18 -9.07
C ASP A 543 -0.45 -17.23 -8.07
N ALA A 544 -0.37 -16.25 -7.17
CA ALA A 544 0.68 -16.17 -6.15
C ALA A 544 0.73 -17.44 -5.27
N ASP A 545 -0.43 -17.98 -4.90
CA ASP A 545 -0.52 -19.24 -4.13
C ASP A 545 0.02 -20.43 -4.95
N GLY A 546 -0.33 -20.51 -6.24
CA GLY A 546 0.20 -21.52 -7.15
C GLY A 546 1.71 -21.41 -7.37
N LEU A 547 2.28 -20.20 -7.38
CA LEU A 547 3.73 -20.00 -7.42
C LEU A 547 4.39 -20.45 -6.11
N ILE A 548 3.84 -20.09 -4.94
CA ILE A 548 4.33 -20.56 -3.64
C ILE A 548 4.36 -22.09 -3.59
N ASN A 549 3.29 -22.73 -4.06
CA ASN A 549 3.16 -24.19 -4.11
C ASN A 549 4.03 -24.87 -5.19
N ALA A 550 4.64 -24.10 -6.12
CA ALA A 550 5.57 -24.65 -7.10
C ALA A 550 6.94 -24.96 -6.48
N PHE A 551 7.29 -24.30 -5.36
CA PHE A 551 8.44 -24.63 -4.53
C PHE A 551 8.12 -25.80 -3.59
N ASP A 552 9.16 -26.44 -3.03
CA ASP A 552 8.97 -27.61 -2.17
C ASP A 552 8.10 -27.32 -0.94
N ASP A 553 8.27 -26.13 -0.38
CA ASP A 553 7.40 -25.57 0.63
C ASP A 553 7.47 -24.04 0.62
N LYS A 554 6.66 -23.44 1.50
CA LYS A 554 6.61 -22.00 1.72
C LYS A 554 7.95 -21.40 2.16
N GLN A 555 8.76 -22.13 2.92
CA GLN A 555 10.06 -21.66 3.38
C GLN A 555 11.08 -21.64 2.23
N ALA A 556 11.03 -22.62 1.32
CA ALA A 556 11.84 -22.64 0.11
C ALA A 556 11.51 -21.44 -0.81
N PHE A 557 10.22 -21.11 -0.97
CA PHE A 557 9.80 -19.87 -1.65
C PHE A 557 10.40 -18.63 -0.97
N ILE A 558 10.27 -18.51 0.35
CA ILE A 558 10.80 -17.37 1.12
C ILE A 558 12.34 -17.27 0.98
N ASN A 559 13.06 -18.39 1.05
CA ASN A 559 14.52 -18.43 0.90
C ASN A 559 14.94 -18.01 -0.51
N LYS A 560 14.21 -18.45 -1.55
CA LYS A 560 14.45 -18.00 -2.92
C LYS A 560 14.22 -16.49 -3.05
N LEU A 561 13.16 -15.97 -2.41
CA LEU A 561 12.85 -14.55 -2.42
C LEU A 561 13.91 -13.74 -1.65
N ASP A 562 14.38 -14.22 -0.51
CA ASP A 562 15.52 -13.64 0.23
C ASP A 562 16.77 -13.56 -0.64
N SER A 563 17.04 -14.59 -1.44
CA SER A 563 18.20 -14.62 -2.34
C SER A 563 18.12 -13.56 -3.44
N MET A 564 16.92 -13.17 -3.89
CA MET A 564 16.77 -12.06 -4.84
C MET A 564 17.32 -10.76 -4.25
N PHE A 565 17.06 -10.47 -2.98
CA PHE A 565 17.48 -9.22 -2.34
C PHE A 565 18.89 -9.25 -1.75
N THR A 566 19.51 -10.43 -1.65
CA THR A 566 20.82 -10.59 -0.96
C THR A 566 21.94 -11.07 -1.89
N PHE A 567 21.63 -11.77 -2.98
CA PHE A 567 22.64 -12.30 -3.89
C PHE A 567 23.31 -11.17 -4.70
N GLN A 568 24.63 -11.04 -4.54
CA GLN A 568 25.45 -10.04 -5.22
C GLN A 568 26.16 -10.66 -6.42
N SER A 569 26.20 -9.95 -7.55
CA SER A 569 27.02 -10.32 -8.71
C SER A 569 27.62 -9.10 -9.40
N THR A 570 28.68 -9.30 -10.19
CA THR A 570 29.35 -8.23 -10.95
C THR A 570 28.93 -8.19 -12.42
N ALA A 571 28.35 -9.28 -12.95
CA ALA A 571 27.93 -9.39 -14.34
C ALA A 571 26.53 -8.81 -14.55
N PHE A 572 26.42 -7.58 -15.10
CA PHE A 572 25.14 -6.96 -15.44
C PHE A 572 25.24 -5.98 -16.61
N ALA A 573 24.13 -5.82 -17.33
CA ALA A 573 24.02 -4.89 -18.44
C ALA A 573 24.04 -3.42 -18.00
N GLN A 574 24.42 -2.54 -18.93
CA GLN A 574 24.27 -1.09 -18.77
C GLN A 574 22.79 -0.74 -18.54
N GLY A 575 22.50 0.11 -17.54
CA GLY A 575 21.15 0.63 -17.27
C GLY A 575 20.45 0.09 -16.01
N ALA A 576 20.91 -1.01 -15.41
CA ALA A 576 20.31 -1.55 -14.19
C ALA A 576 20.74 -0.76 -12.92
N ARG A 577 20.12 0.40 -12.68
CA ARG A 577 20.28 1.20 -11.46
C ARG A 577 19.19 0.89 -10.41
N GLY A 578 19.40 1.36 -9.18
CA GLY A 578 18.48 1.12 -8.06
C GLY A 578 18.46 -0.34 -7.57
N ARG A 579 19.65 -0.90 -7.28
CA ARG A 579 19.79 -2.34 -6.98
C ARG A 579 19.77 -2.66 -5.49
N ILE A 580 19.14 -3.77 -5.15
CA ILE A 580 19.20 -4.43 -3.85
C ILE A 580 19.40 -5.93 -4.12
N GLY A 581 20.65 -6.38 -4.17
CA GLY A 581 20.99 -7.72 -4.69
C GLY A 581 20.68 -7.83 -6.19
N GLN A 582 19.83 -8.77 -6.58
CA GLN A 582 19.29 -8.97 -7.93
C GLN A 582 17.98 -8.22 -8.18
N TYR A 583 17.38 -7.61 -7.16
CA TYR A 583 16.27 -6.68 -7.35
C TYR A 583 16.77 -5.41 -8.01
N VAL A 584 16.14 -5.01 -9.12
CA VAL A 584 16.43 -3.78 -9.87
C VAL A 584 15.16 -2.95 -9.85
N HIS A 585 15.18 -1.82 -9.14
CA HIS A 585 14.01 -0.97 -9.03
C HIS A 585 13.81 -0.07 -10.24
N GLY A 586 14.88 0.32 -10.95
CA GLY A 586 14.76 1.16 -12.14
C GLY A 586 14.21 0.43 -13.38
N ASN A 587 13.56 -0.73 -13.21
CA ASN A 587 12.87 -1.47 -14.26
C ASN A 587 11.73 -2.32 -13.66
N GLU A 588 10.62 -2.38 -14.37
CA GLU A 588 9.28 -2.78 -13.97
C GLU A 588 9.04 -4.24 -13.59
N PRO A 589 9.73 -5.25 -14.18
CA PRO A 589 9.45 -6.66 -13.90
C PRO A 589 9.53 -7.05 -12.42
N GLY A 590 10.31 -6.31 -11.63
CA GLY A 590 10.49 -6.54 -10.20
C GLY A 590 9.51 -5.78 -9.29
N HIS A 591 8.69 -4.85 -9.78
CA HIS A 591 7.99 -3.87 -8.94
C HIS A 591 7.07 -4.48 -7.86
N HIS A 592 6.41 -5.61 -8.15
CA HIS A 592 5.51 -6.29 -7.21
C HIS A 592 6.23 -7.20 -6.20
N VAL A 593 7.52 -7.50 -6.41
CA VAL A 593 8.18 -8.64 -5.75
C VAL A 593 8.33 -8.48 -4.24
N ALA A 594 8.60 -7.28 -3.74
CA ALA A 594 8.69 -7.02 -2.30
C ALA A 594 7.38 -7.35 -1.54
N TYR A 595 6.24 -7.25 -2.22
CA TYR A 595 4.92 -7.53 -1.65
C TYR A 595 4.59 -9.03 -1.61
N LEU A 596 5.35 -9.87 -2.31
CA LEU A 596 5.15 -11.32 -2.27
C LEU A 596 5.45 -11.93 -0.89
N TYR A 597 6.30 -11.31 -0.07
CA TYR A 597 6.48 -11.76 1.32
C TYR A 597 5.17 -11.67 2.12
N SER A 598 4.39 -10.60 1.97
CA SER A 598 3.10 -10.47 2.65
C SER A 598 2.08 -11.49 2.18
N LEU A 599 2.07 -11.81 0.88
CA LEU A 599 1.24 -12.90 0.34
C LEU A 599 1.72 -14.27 0.83
N ALA A 600 3.04 -14.45 0.99
CA ALA A 600 3.64 -15.58 1.67
C ALA A 600 3.63 -15.42 3.20
N GLY A 601 2.75 -14.60 3.80
CA GLY A 601 2.55 -14.50 5.25
C GLY A 601 3.79 -14.15 6.09
N GLU A 602 4.76 -13.44 5.51
CA GLU A 602 5.93 -12.81 6.17
C GLU A 602 5.90 -11.28 5.97
N PRO A 603 4.84 -10.57 6.44
CA PRO A 603 4.64 -9.16 6.15
C PRO A 603 5.75 -8.23 6.64
N ALA A 604 6.48 -8.62 7.70
CA ALA A 604 7.63 -7.86 8.19
C ALA A 604 8.72 -7.70 7.12
N LYS A 605 8.99 -8.74 6.32
CA LYS A 605 9.97 -8.68 5.23
C LYS A 605 9.50 -7.77 4.09
N THR A 606 8.20 -7.75 3.78
CA THR A 606 7.66 -6.72 2.85
C THR A 606 7.92 -5.33 3.38
N GLN A 607 7.62 -5.08 4.67
CA GLN A 607 7.78 -3.76 5.28
C GLN A 607 9.26 -3.31 5.25
N GLU A 608 10.20 -4.21 5.52
CA GLU A 608 11.64 -3.94 5.42
C GLU A 608 12.06 -3.52 4.01
N ARG A 609 11.70 -4.32 2.98
CA ARG A 609 12.09 -4.04 1.60
C ARG A 609 11.41 -2.81 1.03
N VAL A 610 10.12 -2.63 1.29
CA VAL A 610 9.38 -1.44 0.86
C VAL A 610 9.92 -0.17 1.55
N TYR A 611 10.28 -0.26 2.83
CA TYR A 611 10.94 0.85 3.53
C TYR A 611 12.32 1.15 2.94
N GLU A 612 13.13 0.13 2.66
CA GLU A 612 14.47 0.29 2.06
C GLU A 612 14.39 0.94 0.68
N ILE A 613 13.52 0.45 -0.21
CA ILE A 613 13.34 0.96 -1.57
C ILE A 613 12.91 2.44 -1.54
N LYS A 614 11.84 2.78 -0.80
CA LYS A 614 11.32 4.16 -0.74
C LYS A 614 12.34 5.18 -0.23
N ASN A 615 13.20 4.78 0.70
CA ASN A 615 14.11 5.71 1.37
C ASN A 615 15.51 5.76 0.75
N THR A 616 15.88 4.79 -0.08
CA THR A 616 17.21 4.76 -0.72
C THR A 616 17.16 5.01 -2.22
N LEU A 617 16.03 4.77 -2.88
CA LEU A 617 15.91 4.84 -4.35
C LEU A 617 15.03 6.00 -4.86
N TYR A 618 14.50 6.81 -3.95
CA TYR A 618 13.77 8.05 -4.26
C TYR A 618 14.31 9.20 -3.42
N ASN A 619 14.48 10.37 -4.03
CA ASN A 619 14.88 11.58 -3.33
C ASN A 619 14.30 12.84 -3.99
N ASP A 620 14.64 14.00 -3.44
CA ASP A 620 14.12 15.31 -3.85
C ASP A 620 15.13 16.14 -4.67
N THR A 621 16.08 15.48 -5.34
CA THR A 621 17.08 16.09 -6.25
C THR A 621 16.82 15.71 -7.72
N PRO A 622 17.48 16.38 -8.69
CA PRO A 622 17.26 16.10 -10.11
C PRO A 622 17.48 14.64 -10.55
N ASP A 623 18.35 13.91 -9.85
CA ASP A 623 18.62 12.46 -10.03
C ASP A 623 17.76 11.59 -9.11
N GLY A 624 16.62 12.10 -8.63
CA GLY A 624 15.79 11.46 -7.61
C GLY A 624 15.01 10.22 -8.03
N LEU A 625 15.14 9.78 -9.28
CA LEU A 625 14.61 8.52 -9.78
C LEU A 625 15.77 7.58 -10.15
N CYS A 626 15.67 6.32 -9.73
CA CYS A 626 16.74 5.34 -9.95
C CYS A 626 16.71 4.66 -11.33
N GLY A 627 15.85 5.11 -12.24
CA GLY A 627 15.66 4.63 -13.60
C GLY A 627 14.68 5.55 -14.33
N ASN A 628 14.33 5.19 -15.56
CA ASN A 628 13.27 5.82 -16.33
C ASN A 628 11.98 5.94 -15.50
N ASP A 629 11.25 7.06 -15.55
CA ASP A 629 9.96 7.14 -14.87
C ASP A 629 8.85 6.34 -15.57
N ASP A 630 9.08 5.98 -16.84
CA ASP A 630 8.24 5.18 -17.74
C ASP A 630 6.77 5.58 -17.67
N CYS A 631 6.52 6.83 -18.05
CA CYS A 631 5.19 7.45 -18.05
C CYS A 631 4.51 7.44 -16.68
N GLY A 632 5.28 7.67 -15.61
CA GLY A 632 4.78 7.77 -14.24
C GLY A 632 4.73 6.45 -13.48
N GLN A 633 5.21 5.34 -14.05
CA GLN A 633 5.16 4.01 -13.43
C GLN A 633 6.04 3.91 -12.17
N MET A 634 7.27 4.43 -12.21
CA MET A 634 8.13 4.52 -11.02
C MET A 634 7.50 5.41 -9.95
N SER A 635 7.05 6.59 -10.36
CA SER A 635 6.32 7.51 -9.50
C SER A 635 5.06 6.86 -8.87
N ALA A 636 4.29 6.08 -9.62
CA ALA A 636 3.09 5.39 -9.12
C ALA A 636 3.44 4.31 -8.10
N TRP A 637 4.55 3.59 -8.29
CA TRP A 637 5.05 2.63 -7.31
C TRP A 637 5.35 3.32 -5.98
N TYR A 638 6.05 4.46 -6.00
CA TYR A 638 6.32 5.24 -4.80
C TYR A 638 5.03 5.69 -4.12
N LEU A 639 4.08 6.24 -4.88
CA LEU A 639 2.81 6.75 -4.34
C LEU A 639 2.03 5.65 -3.61
N PHE A 640 1.84 4.48 -4.24
CA PHE A 640 1.19 3.33 -3.60
C PHE A 640 1.92 2.87 -2.34
N SER A 641 3.23 2.68 -2.46
CA SER A 641 4.07 2.25 -1.34
C SER A 641 4.08 3.28 -0.20
N ALA A 642 4.00 4.57 -0.50
CA ALA A 642 3.90 5.64 0.49
C ALA A 642 2.53 5.63 1.19
N MET A 643 1.44 5.37 0.46
CA MET A 643 0.10 5.11 1.02
C MET A 643 0.07 3.88 1.94
N GLY A 644 1.01 2.95 1.76
CA GLY A 644 1.16 1.76 2.59
C GLY A 644 0.56 0.50 1.97
N PHE A 645 0.26 0.49 0.68
CA PHE A 645 -0.24 -0.70 -0.04
C PHE A 645 0.03 -0.64 -1.55
N TYR A 646 0.10 -1.78 -2.24
CA TYR A 646 0.42 -1.85 -3.66
C TYR A 646 -0.46 -2.87 -4.44
N PRO A 647 -0.90 -2.55 -5.67
CA PRO A 647 -1.70 -3.45 -6.50
C PRO A 647 -0.80 -4.54 -7.15
N VAL A 648 -0.52 -5.63 -6.43
CA VAL A 648 0.26 -6.76 -6.99
C VAL A 648 -0.46 -7.40 -8.19
N ASN A 649 -1.78 -7.58 -8.08
CA ASN A 649 -2.64 -7.99 -9.19
C ASN A 649 -3.72 -6.93 -9.38
N PRO A 650 -3.52 -5.98 -10.32
CA PRO A 650 -4.49 -4.91 -10.59
C PRO A 650 -5.95 -5.37 -10.78
N VAL A 651 -6.18 -6.51 -11.44
CA VAL A 651 -7.53 -6.97 -11.85
C VAL A 651 -8.32 -7.65 -10.72
N ASP A 652 -7.66 -8.12 -9.66
CA ASP A 652 -8.37 -8.75 -8.55
C ASP A 652 -9.04 -7.73 -7.59
N GLY A 653 -8.66 -6.46 -7.69
CA GLY A 653 -9.18 -5.35 -6.88
C GLY A 653 -8.63 -5.29 -5.45
N ARG A 654 -7.50 -5.93 -5.16
CA ARG A 654 -6.80 -5.96 -3.88
C ARG A 654 -5.48 -5.17 -3.97
N TYR A 655 -5.17 -4.45 -2.90
CA TYR A 655 -3.91 -3.75 -2.71
C TYR A 655 -3.19 -4.35 -1.51
N VAL A 656 -2.08 -5.04 -1.74
CA VAL A 656 -1.32 -5.75 -0.72
C VAL A 656 -0.67 -4.73 0.22
N LEU A 657 -0.88 -4.90 1.53
CA LEU A 657 -0.38 -3.97 2.54
C LEU A 657 1.16 -4.06 2.66
N GLY A 658 1.78 -2.90 2.78
CA GLY A 658 3.20 -2.73 3.08
C GLY A 658 3.39 -1.93 4.37
N THR A 659 4.14 -0.84 4.31
CA THR A 659 4.34 0.10 5.43
C THR A 659 4.09 1.54 4.96
N PRO A 660 3.26 2.34 5.66
CA PRO A 660 2.96 3.72 5.27
C PRO A 660 4.17 4.65 5.48
N SER A 661 4.27 5.73 4.68
CA SER A 661 5.33 6.74 4.84
C SER A 661 4.93 7.94 5.71
N PHE A 662 3.62 8.18 5.90
CA PHE A 662 3.14 9.40 6.57
C PHE A 662 2.23 9.08 7.74
N SER A 663 2.30 9.91 8.78
CA SER A 663 1.45 9.80 9.97
C SER A 663 -0.04 9.94 9.65
N LYS A 664 -0.37 10.71 8.61
CA LYS A 664 -1.74 10.88 8.10
C LYS A 664 -1.73 11.16 6.60
N MET A 665 -2.65 10.52 5.89
CA MET A 665 -3.02 10.85 4.51
C MET A 665 -4.53 10.87 4.37
N ALA A 666 -5.06 11.71 3.50
CA ALA A 666 -6.47 11.72 3.14
C ALA A 666 -6.60 11.70 1.63
N LEU A 667 -7.42 10.78 1.12
CA LEU A 667 -7.63 10.53 -0.29
C LEU A 667 -9.08 10.81 -0.65
N ARG A 668 -9.32 11.60 -1.68
CA ARG A 668 -10.65 11.78 -2.27
C ARG A 668 -10.91 10.65 -3.27
N THR A 669 -11.32 9.50 -2.74
CA THR A 669 -11.63 8.29 -3.51
C THR A 669 -13.12 8.26 -3.86
N GLY A 670 -13.46 8.47 -5.13
CA GLY A 670 -14.86 8.56 -5.55
C GLY A 670 -15.60 9.75 -4.93
N LYS A 671 -16.70 9.50 -4.20
CA LYS A 671 -17.54 10.57 -3.59
C LYS A 671 -17.22 10.88 -2.13
N LYS A 672 -16.37 10.08 -1.49
CA LYS A 672 -16.07 10.19 -0.04
C LYS A 672 -14.57 10.26 0.16
N GLU A 673 -14.17 10.77 1.32
CA GLU A 673 -12.78 10.75 1.74
C GLU A 673 -12.44 9.41 2.40
N PHE A 674 -11.27 8.88 2.08
CA PHE A 674 -10.65 7.76 2.76
C PHE A 674 -9.38 8.25 3.45
N VAL A 675 -9.27 8.03 4.75
CA VAL A 675 -8.17 8.49 5.57
C VAL A 675 -7.26 7.31 5.90
N ILE A 676 -5.96 7.53 5.87
CA ILE A 676 -4.95 6.59 6.33
C ILE A 676 -4.21 7.26 7.49
N THR A 677 -4.11 6.59 8.62
CA THR A 677 -3.36 7.08 9.80
C THR A 677 -2.31 6.06 10.22
N ALA A 678 -1.10 6.52 10.56
CA ALA A 678 -0.04 5.69 11.09
C ALA A 678 0.39 6.19 12.48
N THR A 679 -0.14 5.56 13.52
CA THR A 679 0.16 5.90 14.92
C THR A 679 1.54 5.38 15.30
N ASN A 680 2.34 6.20 15.99
CA ASN A 680 3.72 5.92 16.39
C ASN A 680 4.73 5.75 15.24
N LEU A 681 4.42 6.20 14.02
CA LEU A 681 5.36 6.14 12.90
C LEU A 681 6.64 6.94 13.20
N SER A 682 7.80 6.31 13.07
CA SER A 682 9.12 6.93 13.13
C SER A 682 10.13 6.12 12.32
N ALA A 683 11.36 6.59 12.18
CA ALA A 683 12.44 5.84 11.53
C ALA A 683 12.73 4.49 12.24
N GLU A 684 12.59 4.47 13.57
CA GLU A 684 12.71 3.26 14.39
C GLU A 684 11.44 2.40 14.29
N ASN A 685 10.26 3.03 14.31
CA ASN A 685 8.96 2.37 14.29
C ASN A 685 8.44 2.14 12.86
N LYS A 686 9.15 1.33 12.08
CA LYS A 686 8.80 1.02 10.68
C LYS A 686 7.90 -0.20 10.49
N TYR A 687 7.70 -1.00 11.54
CA TYR A 687 6.93 -2.24 11.46
C TYR A 687 5.48 -2.04 11.88
N VAL A 688 4.55 -2.54 11.08
CA VAL A 688 3.12 -2.56 11.39
C VAL A 688 2.86 -3.60 12.46
N GLN A 689 2.32 -3.15 13.60
CA GLN A 689 1.92 -3.97 14.74
C GLN A 689 0.45 -4.38 14.66
N GLN A 690 -0.39 -3.48 14.14
CA GLN A 690 -1.84 -3.67 14.06
C GLN A 690 -2.39 -2.86 12.88
N VAL A 691 -3.41 -3.39 12.22
CA VAL A 691 -4.19 -2.65 11.22
C VAL A 691 -5.65 -2.61 11.65
N LYS A 692 -6.30 -1.46 11.53
CA LYS A 692 -7.75 -1.33 11.74
C LYS A 692 -8.39 -0.66 10.54
N LEU A 693 -9.52 -1.20 10.08
CA LEU A 693 -10.38 -0.59 9.08
C LEU A 693 -11.65 -0.10 9.77
N ASN A 694 -11.90 1.20 9.74
CA ASN A 694 -13.04 1.86 10.40
C ASN A 694 -13.14 1.51 11.89
N GLY A 695 -12.00 1.53 12.59
CA GLY A 695 -11.88 1.20 14.02
C GLY A 695 -11.97 -0.29 14.34
N LYS A 696 -12.30 -1.15 13.36
CA LYS A 696 -12.32 -2.60 13.54
C LYS A 696 -10.98 -3.19 13.13
N LEU A 697 -10.49 -4.10 13.94
CA LEU A 697 -9.26 -4.81 13.68
C LEU A 697 -9.34 -5.57 12.34
N TYR A 698 -8.27 -5.49 11.55
CA TYR A 698 -8.22 -5.93 10.16
C TYR A 698 -7.05 -6.91 9.94
N ASP A 699 -7.37 -8.15 9.55
CA ASP A 699 -6.43 -9.28 9.52
C ASP A 699 -5.94 -9.68 8.12
N LYS A 700 -6.46 -9.03 7.07
CA LYS A 700 -6.14 -9.41 5.69
C LYS A 700 -4.84 -8.76 5.22
N PRO A 701 -4.00 -9.47 4.44
CA PRO A 701 -2.76 -8.93 3.88
C PRO A 701 -2.97 -7.84 2.82
N TYR A 702 -4.22 -7.46 2.52
CA TYR A 702 -4.56 -6.50 1.49
C TYR A 702 -5.77 -5.67 1.92
N ILE A 703 -5.92 -4.46 1.37
CA ILE A 703 -7.18 -3.70 1.38
C ILE A 703 -7.84 -3.81 -0.01
N THR A 704 -9.17 -3.80 -0.10
CA THR A 704 -9.84 -3.86 -1.41
C THR A 704 -10.14 -2.48 -1.97
N HIS A 705 -10.24 -2.38 -3.29
CA HIS A 705 -10.72 -1.15 -3.97
C HIS A 705 -12.10 -0.72 -3.46
N THR A 706 -12.97 -1.67 -3.17
CA THR A 706 -14.30 -1.39 -2.61
C THR A 706 -14.20 -0.75 -1.21
N ASP A 707 -13.25 -1.17 -0.38
CA ASP A 707 -13.03 -0.56 0.93
C ASP A 707 -12.56 0.90 0.79
N LEU A 708 -11.65 1.16 -0.16
CA LEU A 708 -11.13 2.51 -0.43
C LEU A 708 -12.21 3.48 -0.93
N ILE A 709 -13.02 3.10 -1.93
CA ILE A 709 -14.00 4.01 -2.53
C ILE A 709 -15.28 4.22 -1.70
N LYS A 710 -15.52 3.36 -0.69
CA LYS A 710 -16.60 3.55 0.29
C LYS A 710 -16.35 4.72 1.24
N GLY A 711 -15.10 5.20 1.31
CA GLY A 711 -14.63 6.13 2.33
C GLY A 711 -14.50 5.45 3.70
N GLY A 712 -13.75 6.06 4.60
CA GLY A 712 -13.45 5.47 5.90
C GLY A 712 -12.07 5.81 6.43
N ASN A 713 -11.56 5.01 7.37
CA ASN A 713 -10.24 5.16 7.96
C ASN A 713 -9.49 3.81 7.99
N LEU A 714 -8.26 3.79 7.48
CA LEU A 714 -7.29 2.70 7.66
C LEU A 714 -6.21 3.15 8.65
N GLU A 715 -6.20 2.57 9.84
CA GLU A 715 -5.25 2.88 10.90
C GLU A 715 -4.17 1.79 10.99
N PHE A 716 -2.92 2.19 10.81
CA PHE A 716 -1.74 1.40 11.13
C PHE A 716 -1.22 1.80 12.52
N VAL A 717 -0.97 0.82 13.39
CA VAL A 717 -0.22 1.03 14.64
C VAL A 717 1.19 0.54 14.39
N MET A 718 2.17 1.43 14.55
CA MET A 718 3.57 1.16 14.22
C MET A 718 4.39 0.79 15.47
N GLY A 719 5.51 0.10 15.26
CA GLY A 719 6.44 -0.32 16.31
C GLY A 719 7.81 -0.69 15.75
N ASN A 720 8.78 -0.88 16.65
CA ASN A 720 10.19 -1.09 16.31
C ASN A 720 10.61 -2.56 16.16
N LYS A 721 9.71 -3.50 16.39
CA LYS A 721 9.96 -4.94 16.23
C LYS A 721 9.07 -5.53 15.15
N PRO A 722 9.59 -6.46 14.35
CA PRO A 722 8.76 -7.20 13.41
C PRO A 722 7.78 -8.06 14.20
N VAL A 723 6.50 -7.96 13.85
CA VAL A 723 5.47 -8.88 14.32
C VAL A 723 4.72 -9.44 13.11
N ASN A 724 4.27 -10.68 13.23
CA ASN A 724 3.35 -11.22 12.24
C ASN A 724 1.93 -10.93 12.70
N TRP A 725 1.53 -9.67 12.55
CA TRP A 725 0.20 -9.20 12.97
C TRP A 725 -0.92 -10.02 12.34
N GLN A 726 -0.69 -10.61 11.16
CA GLN A 726 -1.61 -11.55 10.51
C GLN A 726 -1.73 -12.86 11.30
N LYS A 727 -0.62 -13.50 11.72
CA LYS A 727 -0.63 -14.76 12.50
C LYS A 727 -1.07 -14.55 13.95
N GLU A 728 -0.64 -13.48 14.61
CA GLU A 728 -1.04 -13.15 15.99
C GLU A 728 -2.55 -12.87 16.09
N MET A 729 -3.11 -12.29 15.02
CA MET A 729 -4.54 -12.18 14.85
C MET A 729 -5.21 -13.48 14.40
N THR A 730 -4.67 -14.23 13.44
CA THR A 730 -5.31 -15.45 12.91
C THR A 730 -5.40 -16.55 13.97
N ALA A 731 -4.41 -16.63 14.88
CA ALA A 731 -4.48 -17.47 16.06
C ALA A 731 -5.61 -17.05 17.02
N SER A 732 -5.93 -15.75 17.06
CA SER A 732 -7.03 -15.19 17.85
C SER A 732 -8.37 -15.25 17.10
N PHE A 733 -8.42 -15.02 15.79
CA PHE A 733 -9.60 -14.79 14.95
C PHE A 733 -10.12 -16.04 14.23
N ASN A 734 -9.29 -17.04 13.86
CA ASN A 734 -9.83 -18.30 13.32
C ASN A 734 -10.67 -19.06 14.36
N TRP A 735 -10.41 -18.80 15.65
CA TRP A 735 -11.23 -19.27 16.75
C TRP A 735 -12.60 -18.53 16.80
N PHE A 736 -12.61 -17.19 16.73
CA PHE A 736 -13.85 -16.39 16.75
C PHE A 736 -14.66 -16.45 15.44
N ARG A 737 -14.03 -16.65 14.28
CA ARG A 737 -14.70 -16.68 12.96
C ARG A 737 -15.51 -17.96 12.72
N GLN A 738 -15.20 -19.03 13.44
CA GLN A 738 -16.03 -20.24 13.51
C GLN A 738 -17.19 -20.12 14.53
N HIS A 739 -17.20 -19.07 15.37
CA HIS A 739 -18.21 -18.83 16.41
C HIS A 739 -18.47 -17.33 16.61
N PRO A 740 -19.07 -16.62 15.63
CA PRO A 740 -19.40 -15.22 15.80
C PRO A 740 -20.58 -15.10 16.78
N PRO A 741 -20.53 -14.19 17.75
CA PRO A 741 -21.73 -13.84 18.50
C PRO A 741 -22.20 -12.46 18.02
N ASP A 742 -23.46 -12.11 18.33
CA ASP A 742 -24.12 -10.89 17.86
C ASP A 742 -24.55 -9.97 19.02
N SER A 743 -24.58 -8.68 18.68
CA SER A 743 -24.86 -7.43 19.41
C SER A 743 -25.23 -7.43 20.91
N THR A 744 -24.53 -6.57 21.67
CA THR A 744 -24.86 -5.76 22.87
C THR A 744 -25.63 -6.34 24.08
N GLN A 745 -26.27 -7.50 23.99
CA GLN A 745 -26.41 -8.50 25.07
C GLN A 745 -25.11 -9.33 25.24
N GLN A 746 -24.14 -8.97 24.43
CA GLN A 746 -23.00 -9.73 23.96
C GLN A 746 -21.75 -9.62 24.84
N ARG A 747 -21.66 -8.64 25.75
CA ARG A 747 -20.51 -8.56 26.68
C ARG A 747 -20.63 -9.49 27.89
N PHE A 748 -21.85 -9.96 28.22
CA PHE A 748 -22.10 -10.76 29.42
C PHE A 748 -22.28 -12.25 29.10
N THR A 749 -22.88 -12.59 27.95
CA THR A 749 -23.09 -14.00 27.54
C THR A 749 -21.89 -14.63 26.82
N GLU A 750 -21.09 -13.86 26.07
CA GLU A 750 -19.88 -14.39 25.40
C GLU A 750 -18.77 -14.76 26.39
N ARG A 751 -18.62 -13.99 27.47
CA ARG A 751 -17.66 -14.31 28.55
C ARG A 751 -18.03 -15.58 29.31
N TRP A 752 -19.31 -15.94 29.35
CA TRP A 752 -19.79 -17.11 30.07
C TRP A 752 -19.87 -18.39 29.20
N GLN A 753 -20.02 -18.25 27.88
CA GLN A 753 -19.92 -19.39 26.97
C GLN A 753 -18.48 -19.88 26.75
N GLN A 754 -17.45 -19.07 27.04
CA GLN A 754 -16.05 -19.52 27.04
C GLN A 754 -15.81 -20.65 28.07
N THR A 755 -16.48 -20.61 29.22
CA THR A 755 -16.44 -21.67 30.23
C THR A 755 -17.43 -22.80 29.96
N ALA A 756 -18.63 -22.50 29.43
CA ALA A 756 -19.62 -23.54 29.14
C ALA A 756 -19.36 -24.37 27.84
N THR A 757 -18.56 -23.87 26.89
CA THR A 757 -18.11 -24.68 25.73
C THR A 757 -16.92 -25.58 26.04
N LEU A 758 -16.18 -25.34 27.13
CA LEU A 758 -15.19 -26.31 27.62
C LEU A 758 -15.86 -27.64 28.02
N ASP A 759 -17.08 -27.63 28.56
CA ASP A 759 -17.77 -28.88 28.92
C ASP A 759 -18.36 -29.66 27.73
N ARG A 760 -18.67 -29.01 26.60
CA ARG A 760 -19.31 -29.67 25.44
C ARG A 760 -18.36 -30.38 24.48
N TYR A 761 -17.04 -30.17 24.60
CA TYR A 761 -16.02 -30.84 23.79
C TYR A 761 -15.40 -32.10 24.45
N GLY A 762 -16.06 -32.69 25.44
CA GLY A 762 -15.64 -33.99 26.01
C GLY A 762 -14.45 -33.89 26.97
N PHE A 763 -14.44 -32.89 27.85
CA PHE A 763 -13.37 -32.65 28.83
C PHE A 763 -13.54 -33.45 30.14
N GLN A 764 -13.81 -34.76 30.05
CA GLN A 764 -13.40 -35.65 31.13
C GLN A 764 -12.05 -36.26 30.75
N LEU A 765 -10.96 -35.62 31.21
CA LEU A 765 -9.74 -36.38 31.39
C LEU A 765 -10.08 -37.49 32.38
N SER A 766 -9.94 -38.76 31.97
CA SER A 766 -10.05 -39.83 32.95
C SER A 766 -9.00 -39.59 34.04
N ASP A 767 -9.33 -39.94 35.29
CA ASP A 767 -8.37 -39.88 36.40
C ASP A 767 -7.03 -40.53 36.04
N THR A 768 -7.08 -41.55 35.18
CA THR A 768 -5.92 -42.24 34.61
C THR A 768 -5.08 -41.34 33.73
N ALA A 769 -5.67 -40.64 32.75
CA ALA A 769 -4.95 -39.69 31.89
C ALA A 769 -4.39 -38.52 32.71
N TRP A 770 -5.12 -38.08 33.72
CA TRP A 770 -4.69 -37.02 34.63
C TRP A 770 -3.52 -37.45 35.52
N LYS A 771 -3.55 -38.66 36.07
CA LYS A 771 -2.43 -39.25 36.81
C LYS A 771 -1.21 -39.47 35.90
N GLN A 772 -1.43 -39.93 34.68
CA GLN A 772 -0.36 -40.22 33.72
C GLN A 772 0.35 -38.94 33.24
N TYR A 773 -0.41 -37.87 32.97
CA TYR A 773 0.18 -36.55 32.69
C TYR A 773 1.01 -36.03 33.86
N ARG A 774 0.52 -36.14 35.11
CA ARG A 774 1.28 -35.79 36.32
C ARG A 774 2.62 -36.53 36.40
N THR A 775 2.59 -37.85 36.20
CA THR A 775 3.80 -38.68 36.20
C THR A 775 4.79 -38.27 35.11
N TRP A 776 4.33 -38.03 33.87
CA TRP A 776 5.21 -37.64 32.78
C TRP A 776 5.73 -36.21 32.92
N TRP A 777 4.93 -35.28 33.42
CA TRP A 777 5.39 -33.91 33.60
C TRP A 777 6.59 -33.81 34.56
N VAL A 778 6.62 -34.65 35.60
CA VAL A 778 7.75 -34.73 36.56
C VAL A 778 8.92 -35.52 35.99
N ASN A 779 8.67 -36.64 35.32
CA ASN A 779 9.71 -37.65 35.03
C ASN A 779 10.10 -37.76 33.54
N ASP A 780 9.33 -37.19 32.62
CA ASP A 780 9.52 -37.28 31.15
C ASP A 780 8.82 -36.12 30.42
N THR A 781 9.47 -34.95 30.41
CA THR A 781 8.93 -33.69 29.87
C THR A 781 8.63 -33.76 28.36
N THR A 782 9.26 -34.69 27.63
CA THR A 782 9.00 -34.90 26.19
C THR A 782 7.64 -35.57 25.99
N LYS A 783 7.30 -36.58 26.80
CA LYS A 783 5.98 -37.20 26.76
C LYS A 783 4.89 -36.26 27.26
N ALA A 784 5.18 -35.43 28.25
CA ALA A 784 4.27 -34.38 28.69
C ALA A 784 3.98 -33.37 27.57
N ALA A 785 5.00 -32.88 26.86
CA ALA A 785 4.85 -31.97 25.72
C ALA A 785 4.05 -32.61 24.57
N ALA A 786 4.26 -33.91 24.29
CA ALA A 786 3.47 -34.64 23.29
C ALA A 786 1.98 -34.74 23.70
N MET A 787 1.72 -34.92 24.99
CA MET A 787 0.35 -34.94 25.52
C MET A 787 -0.29 -33.55 25.53
N GLU A 788 0.47 -32.50 25.78
CA GLU A 788 0.04 -31.10 25.69
C GLU A 788 -0.34 -30.71 24.26
N ASN A 789 0.45 -31.16 23.27
CA ASN A 789 0.16 -30.96 21.85
C ASN A 789 -1.13 -31.66 21.39
N THR A 790 -1.47 -32.78 22.02
CA THR A 790 -2.68 -33.55 21.70
C THR A 790 -3.88 -33.20 22.58
N ARG A 791 -3.67 -32.50 23.70
CA ARG A 791 -4.70 -32.08 24.66
C ARG A 791 -4.47 -30.62 25.10
N PRO A 792 -5.00 -29.64 24.35
CA PRO A 792 -4.69 -28.22 24.53
C PRO A 792 -4.91 -27.67 25.95
N ILE A 793 -5.83 -28.24 26.75
CA ILE A 793 -6.07 -27.80 28.13
C ILE A 793 -4.85 -27.99 29.04
N LEU A 794 -4.07 -29.06 28.81
CA LEU A 794 -2.84 -29.34 29.57
C LEU A 794 -1.79 -28.28 29.26
N TYR A 795 -1.72 -27.84 28.01
CA TYR A 795 -0.86 -26.74 27.59
C TYR A 795 -1.28 -25.41 28.25
N TYR A 796 -2.58 -25.09 28.25
CA TYR A 796 -3.09 -23.87 28.90
C TYR A 796 -2.80 -23.86 30.41
N LEU A 797 -2.97 -25.00 31.07
CA LEU A 797 -2.65 -25.18 32.49
C LEU A 797 -1.18 -25.01 32.81
N HIS A 798 -0.34 -25.68 32.03
CA HIS A 798 1.11 -25.58 32.16
C HIS A 798 1.59 -24.13 31.93
N LYS A 799 1.04 -23.46 30.92
CA LYS A 799 1.34 -22.06 30.62
C LYS A 799 0.85 -21.13 31.73
N ALA A 800 -0.36 -21.34 32.25
CA ALA A 800 -0.90 -20.55 33.36
C ALA A 800 0.00 -20.64 34.60
N VAL A 801 0.42 -21.84 35.02
CA VAL A 801 1.32 -22.03 36.17
C VAL A 801 2.70 -21.41 35.90
N SER A 802 3.28 -21.66 34.72
CA SER A 802 4.64 -21.20 34.40
C SER A 802 4.72 -19.69 34.20
N THR A 803 3.74 -19.09 33.52
CA THR A 803 3.64 -17.62 33.34
C THR A 803 3.31 -16.93 34.68
N SER A 804 2.45 -17.53 35.50
CA SER A 804 2.13 -16.98 36.82
C SER A 804 3.35 -16.96 37.73
N VAL A 805 4.23 -17.97 37.70
CA VAL A 805 5.42 -17.99 38.57
C VAL A 805 6.33 -16.78 38.34
N ASP A 806 6.68 -16.48 37.09
CA ASP A 806 7.57 -15.36 36.76
C ASP A 806 6.91 -14.00 37.03
N GLU A 807 5.60 -13.91 36.75
CA GLU A 807 4.81 -12.72 37.01
C GLU A 807 4.63 -12.46 38.52
N ILE A 808 4.27 -13.47 39.30
CA ILE A 808 4.12 -13.37 40.75
C ILE A 808 5.45 -12.98 41.38
N ARG A 809 6.57 -13.57 40.94
CA ARG A 809 7.90 -13.24 41.45
C ARG A 809 8.26 -11.77 41.21
N SER A 810 7.99 -11.25 40.01
CA SER A 810 8.29 -9.87 39.62
C SER A 810 7.28 -8.82 40.11
N THR A 811 6.08 -9.23 40.53
CA THR A 811 5.04 -8.30 40.99
C THR A 811 5.36 -7.79 42.41
N SER A 812 5.59 -6.48 42.54
CA SER A 812 5.68 -5.79 43.85
C SER A 812 4.32 -5.20 44.23
N VAL A 813 3.85 -5.48 45.44
CA VAL A 813 2.58 -4.95 45.97
C VAL A 813 2.90 -3.95 47.07
N LYS A 814 2.58 -2.66 46.84
CA LYS A 814 2.82 -1.58 47.81
C LYS A 814 1.62 -1.33 48.73
N GLN A 815 0.41 -1.58 48.23
CA GLN A 815 -0.85 -1.42 48.92
C GLN A 815 -1.86 -2.42 48.32
N GLY A 816 -2.68 -3.05 49.16
CA GLY A 816 -3.69 -4.02 48.73
C GLY A 816 -3.13 -5.39 48.38
N ALA A 817 -3.67 -6.02 47.34
CA ALA A 817 -3.37 -7.41 46.98
C ALA A 817 -3.45 -7.64 45.46
N VAL A 818 -2.75 -8.65 44.97
CA VAL A 818 -2.95 -9.21 43.62
C VAL A 818 -3.34 -10.67 43.77
N ILE A 819 -4.43 -11.07 43.13
CA ILE A 819 -5.01 -12.41 43.22
C ILE A 819 -4.96 -13.06 41.85
N TRP A 820 -4.20 -14.13 41.67
CA TRP A 820 -4.15 -14.92 40.44
C TRP A 820 -5.02 -16.16 40.58
N LYS A 821 -5.86 -16.43 39.56
CA LYS A 821 -6.62 -17.68 39.45
C LYS A 821 -5.84 -18.66 38.59
N LEU A 822 -5.48 -19.82 39.13
CA LEU A 822 -4.68 -20.82 38.41
C LEU A 822 -5.56 -21.81 37.64
N TYR A 823 -6.34 -22.62 38.36
CA TYR A 823 -7.26 -23.64 37.82
C TYR A 823 -8.20 -24.15 38.91
N ASN A 824 -9.39 -24.58 38.52
CA ASN A 824 -10.50 -24.92 39.41
C ASN A 824 -10.55 -23.92 40.58
N MET A 825 -10.43 -24.32 41.84
CA MET A 825 -10.40 -23.47 43.05
C MET A 825 -9.04 -22.88 43.43
N GLY A 826 -7.98 -23.17 42.68
CA GLY A 826 -6.62 -22.77 43.01
C GLY A 826 -6.35 -21.28 42.78
N TYR A 827 -5.95 -20.57 43.84
CA TYR A 827 -5.52 -19.17 43.78
C TYR A 827 -4.12 -18.96 44.34
N ILE A 828 -3.48 -17.89 43.89
CA ILE A 828 -2.34 -17.29 44.57
C ILE A 828 -2.69 -15.84 44.90
N VAL A 829 -2.43 -15.44 46.14
CA VAL A 829 -2.63 -14.09 46.62
C VAL A 829 -1.28 -13.52 47.03
N LYS A 830 -0.92 -12.37 46.47
CA LYS A 830 0.26 -11.61 46.89
C LYS A 830 -0.18 -10.27 47.49
N THR A 831 0.22 -10.03 48.72
CA THR A 831 0.11 -8.74 49.40
C THR A 831 1.50 -8.12 49.51
N LYS A 832 1.59 -6.98 50.21
CA LYS A 832 2.89 -6.39 50.56
C LYS A 832 3.73 -7.30 51.46
N ASP A 833 3.08 -8.05 52.34
CA ASP A 833 3.73 -8.74 53.45
C ASP A 833 3.78 -10.27 53.28
N ALA A 834 3.01 -10.84 52.33
CA ALA A 834 3.02 -12.28 52.07
C ALA A 834 2.56 -12.63 50.65
N CYS A 835 3.04 -13.75 50.13
CA CYS A 835 2.59 -14.41 48.91
C CYS A 835 2.12 -15.83 49.25
N PHE A 836 0.85 -16.15 49.14
CA PHE A 836 0.33 -17.43 49.59
C PHE A 836 -0.66 -18.07 48.61
N GLY A 837 -0.71 -19.39 48.63
CA GLY A 837 -1.61 -20.18 47.78
C GLY A 837 -2.87 -20.62 48.52
N ILE A 838 -3.97 -20.81 47.81
CA ILE A 838 -5.21 -21.40 48.31
C ILE A 838 -5.65 -22.50 47.33
N ASP A 839 -5.94 -23.69 47.83
CA ASP A 839 -6.51 -24.83 47.09
C ASP A 839 -5.83 -25.17 45.75
N ILE A 840 -4.50 -25.14 45.74
CA ILE A 840 -3.71 -25.37 44.53
C ILE A 840 -3.53 -26.86 44.28
N ASN A 841 -4.19 -27.36 43.23
CA ASN A 841 -4.08 -28.74 42.80
C ASN A 841 -3.73 -28.91 41.31
N GLN A 842 -2.57 -28.42 40.88
CA GLN A 842 -2.12 -28.57 39.49
C GLN A 842 -0.83 -29.35 39.37
N PRO A 843 -0.64 -30.15 38.29
CA PRO A 843 0.65 -30.70 37.93
C PRO A 843 1.70 -29.58 37.90
N GLY A 844 2.80 -29.75 38.63
CA GLY A 844 3.85 -28.76 38.66
C GLY A 844 3.71 -27.57 39.57
N SER A 845 2.69 -27.58 40.41
CA SER A 845 2.54 -26.63 41.49
C SER A 845 3.74 -26.66 42.46
N ALA A 846 4.55 -27.72 42.53
CA ALA A 846 5.77 -27.75 43.36
C ALA A 846 6.73 -26.57 43.08
N LYS A 847 6.78 -26.05 41.85
CA LYS A 847 7.57 -24.84 41.51
C LYS A 847 7.10 -23.60 42.29
N LEU A 848 5.83 -23.56 42.68
CA LEU A 848 5.24 -22.49 43.47
C LEU A 848 5.81 -22.45 44.89
N ALA A 849 6.35 -23.55 45.42
CA ALA A 849 7.02 -23.53 46.73
C ALA A 849 8.18 -22.52 46.79
N THR A 850 8.75 -22.14 45.63
CA THR A 850 9.81 -21.12 45.56
C THR A 850 9.31 -19.68 45.76
N ILE A 851 8.02 -19.43 45.56
CA ILE A 851 7.42 -18.08 45.61
C ILE A 851 6.32 -17.92 46.65
N LEU A 852 5.75 -19.02 47.15
CA LEU A 852 4.76 -18.99 48.22
C LEU A 852 5.47 -18.98 49.57
N ASP A 853 5.05 -18.11 50.47
CA ASP A 853 5.45 -18.08 51.89
C ASP A 853 4.71 -19.16 52.67
N PHE A 854 3.45 -19.44 52.30
CA PHE A 854 2.66 -20.56 52.82
C PHE A 854 1.56 -20.97 51.83
N VAL A 855 0.92 -22.11 52.08
CA VAL A 855 -0.27 -22.56 51.33
C VAL A 855 -1.41 -22.89 52.27
N ILE A 856 -2.63 -22.65 51.79
CA ILE A 856 -3.88 -22.98 52.45
C ILE A 856 -4.59 -24.06 51.65
N SER A 857 -5.04 -25.09 52.35
CA SER A 857 -5.95 -26.11 51.82
C SER A 857 -7.23 -26.06 52.63
N SER A 858 -8.34 -25.73 52.00
CA SER A 858 -9.58 -25.39 52.69
C SER A 858 -10.43 -26.60 53.08
N HIS A 859 -10.40 -27.72 52.33
CA HIS A 859 -11.19 -28.93 52.62
C HIS A 859 -10.68 -30.23 51.96
N VAL A 860 -11.29 -31.38 52.30
CA VAL A 860 -10.82 -32.73 51.93
C VAL A 860 -11.62 -33.36 50.78
N HIS A 861 -11.17 -33.13 49.54
CA HIS A 861 -11.21 -34.15 48.48
C HIS A 861 -10.15 -33.87 47.40
N GLY A 862 -9.86 -34.89 46.59
CA GLY A 862 -8.59 -35.09 45.86
C GLY A 862 -8.24 -34.06 44.77
N ASP A 863 -9.07 -33.03 44.58
CA ASP A 863 -8.90 -31.98 43.59
C ASP A 863 -8.55 -30.59 44.15
N HIS A 864 -8.38 -30.42 45.47
CA HIS A 864 -8.09 -29.13 46.13
C HIS A 864 -6.65 -28.94 46.57
N SER A 865 -5.84 -29.99 46.66
CA SER A 865 -4.45 -29.83 47.06
C SER A 865 -3.55 -30.86 46.41
N ASN A 866 -2.46 -30.39 45.81
CA ASN A 866 -1.44 -31.27 45.24
C ASN A 866 -0.40 -31.62 46.32
N ALA A 867 -0.31 -32.91 46.67
CA ALA A 867 0.65 -33.44 47.63
C ALA A 867 2.10 -33.03 47.33
N GLU A 868 2.51 -32.93 46.07
CA GLU A 868 3.87 -32.52 45.67
C GLU A 868 4.20 -31.08 46.10
N LEU A 869 3.22 -30.17 46.05
CA LEU A 869 3.39 -28.79 46.55
C LEU A 869 3.46 -28.77 48.08
N LEU A 870 2.63 -29.57 48.76
CA LEU A 870 2.63 -29.63 50.22
C LEU A 870 3.95 -30.19 50.75
N ASP A 871 4.46 -31.25 50.13
CA ASP A 871 5.76 -31.84 50.44
C ASP A 871 6.91 -30.88 50.14
N ALA A 872 6.88 -30.20 48.98
CA ALA A 872 7.89 -29.21 48.63
C ALA A 872 7.94 -28.00 49.59
N LEU A 873 6.78 -27.51 50.05
CA LEU A 873 6.71 -26.46 51.06
C LEU A 873 7.20 -26.95 52.42
N THR A 874 6.81 -28.15 52.83
CA THR A 874 7.26 -28.78 54.09
C THR A 874 8.78 -28.97 54.11
N ALA A 875 9.34 -29.48 53.01
CA ALA A 875 10.79 -29.64 52.84
C ALA A 875 11.53 -28.29 52.85
N ALA A 876 10.89 -27.22 52.35
CA ALA A 876 11.42 -25.85 52.40
C ALA A 876 11.23 -25.16 53.76
N GLY A 877 10.68 -25.85 54.77
CA GLY A 877 10.38 -25.27 56.09
C GLY A 877 9.26 -24.22 56.08
N LYS A 878 8.44 -24.20 55.03
CA LYS A 878 7.36 -23.23 54.84
C LYS A 878 6.04 -23.77 55.38
N PRO A 879 5.22 -22.94 56.04
CA PRO A 879 3.97 -23.40 56.61
C PRO A 879 2.98 -23.95 55.57
N VAL A 880 2.36 -25.07 55.92
CA VAL A 880 1.22 -25.65 55.21
C VAL A 880 0.02 -25.60 56.16
N TYR A 881 -0.93 -24.73 55.87
CA TYR A 881 -2.13 -24.56 56.68
C TYR A 881 -3.28 -25.36 56.08
N SER A 882 -3.51 -26.52 56.65
CA SER A 882 -4.64 -27.38 56.31
C SER A 882 -5.24 -27.91 57.61
N PRO A 883 -6.57 -27.87 57.79
CA PRO A 883 -7.23 -28.47 58.93
C PRO A 883 -7.07 -30.01 58.99
N PHE A 884 -6.50 -30.64 57.94
CA PHE A 884 -6.52 -32.10 57.76
C PHE A 884 -5.17 -32.74 57.39
N TYR A 885 -4.09 -31.96 57.21
CA TYR A 885 -2.79 -32.46 56.78
C TYR A 885 -1.93 -33.12 57.88
N SER A 886 -2.52 -33.51 59.01
CA SER A 886 -1.87 -34.43 59.96
C SER A 886 -2.76 -35.65 60.20
N LYS A 887 -2.36 -36.79 59.60
CA LYS A 887 -2.85 -38.17 59.87
C LYS A 887 -4.24 -38.28 60.52
N GLY A 888 -5.29 -37.88 59.79
CA GLY A 888 -6.63 -38.45 59.94
C GLY A 888 -7.38 -38.25 61.25
N VAL A 889 -7.23 -37.12 61.97
CA VAL A 889 -8.11 -36.81 63.10
C VAL A 889 -8.72 -35.41 62.93
N LEU A 890 -10.04 -35.38 62.75
CA LEU A 890 -10.86 -34.16 62.76
C LEU A 890 -10.90 -33.64 64.22
N ILE A 891 -10.49 -32.39 64.47
CA ILE A 891 -10.49 -31.76 65.80
C ILE A 891 -11.48 -30.58 65.81
N ASN A 892 -12.46 -30.58 66.71
CA ASN A 892 -13.52 -29.56 66.84
C ASN A 892 -13.03 -28.35 67.64
N ASP A 893 -12.17 -27.53 67.03
CA ASP A 893 -11.53 -26.39 67.68
C ASP A 893 -11.26 -25.25 66.67
N THR A 894 -11.14 -24.01 67.16
CA THR A 894 -10.72 -22.86 66.35
C THR A 894 -9.20 -22.75 66.37
N ARG A 895 -8.55 -22.97 65.21
CA ARG A 895 -7.10 -22.75 65.05
C ARG A 895 -6.83 -21.45 64.32
N SER A 896 -5.98 -20.61 64.93
CA SER A 896 -5.49 -19.38 64.29
C SER A 896 -4.02 -19.54 63.90
N PHE A 897 -3.67 -19.12 62.69
CA PHE A 897 -2.32 -19.17 62.13
C PHE A 897 -1.97 -17.79 61.57
N SER A 898 -0.95 -17.14 62.11
CA SER A 898 -0.53 -15.80 61.66
C SER A 898 0.81 -15.85 60.94
N HIS A 899 0.91 -15.14 59.82
CA HIS A 899 2.13 -14.90 59.05
C HIS A 899 2.13 -13.43 58.57
N GLY A 900 2.98 -12.59 59.18
CA GLY A 900 2.96 -11.14 58.94
C GLY A 900 1.64 -10.49 59.36
N GLU A 901 1.12 -9.60 58.53
CA GLU A 901 -0.22 -8.99 58.72
C GLU A 901 -1.37 -9.96 58.34
N VAL A 902 -1.10 -11.20 57.94
CA VAL A 902 -2.14 -12.16 57.53
C VAL A 902 -2.37 -13.19 58.65
N THR A 903 -3.59 -13.27 59.20
CA THR A 903 -4.00 -14.26 60.20
C THR A 903 -5.15 -15.11 59.66
N LEU A 904 -4.95 -16.41 59.58
CA LEU A 904 -5.95 -17.40 59.18
C LEU A 904 -6.60 -17.99 60.43
N ARG A 905 -7.92 -17.94 60.57
CA ARG A 905 -8.65 -18.69 61.58
C ARG A 905 -9.50 -19.77 60.93
N PHE A 906 -9.34 -21.01 61.33
CA PHE A 906 -10.20 -22.12 60.96
C PHE A 906 -11.01 -22.51 62.18
N THR A 907 -12.32 -22.36 62.11
CA THR A 907 -13.25 -22.86 63.14
C THR A 907 -13.97 -24.07 62.57
N MET A 908 -13.67 -25.25 63.11
CA MET A 908 -14.46 -26.44 62.85
C MET A 908 -15.59 -26.49 63.88
N ASN A 909 -16.83 -26.51 63.40
CA ASN A 909 -18.03 -26.69 64.20
C ASN A 909 -18.71 -27.99 63.77
N VAL A 910 -18.84 -28.95 64.68
CA VAL A 910 -19.67 -30.14 64.45
C VAL A 910 -21.14 -29.76 64.60
N GLN A 911 -21.88 -29.72 63.49
CA GLN A 911 -23.33 -29.52 63.48
C GLN A 911 -24.00 -30.84 63.06
N GLY A 912 -24.54 -31.57 64.04
CA GLY A 912 -25.01 -32.95 63.82
C GLY A 912 -23.83 -33.91 63.61
N ASP A 913 -23.95 -34.80 62.63
CA ASP A 913 -22.88 -35.76 62.27
C ASP A 913 -21.87 -35.20 61.23
N VAL A 914 -21.97 -33.89 60.92
CA VAL A 914 -21.20 -33.27 59.84
C VAL A 914 -20.26 -32.18 60.40
N PRO A 915 -18.94 -32.27 60.14
CA PRO A 915 -18.00 -31.20 60.48
C PRO A 915 -18.12 -30.05 59.48
N VAL A 916 -18.50 -28.85 59.96
CA VAL A 916 -18.51 -27.61 59.18
C VAL A 916 -17.23 -26.85 59.46
N ILE A 917 -16.45 -26.52 58.42
CA ILE A 917 -15.28 -25.66 58.57
C ILE A 917 -15.58 -24.27 58.05
N THR A 918 -15.47 -23.31 58.96
CA THR A 918 -15.42 -21.89 58.64
C THR A 918 -13.95 -21.46 58.64
N SER A 919 -13.46 -21.01 57.49
CA SER A 919 -12.16 -20.33 57.40
C SER A 919 -12.40 -18.82 57.49
N GLN A 920 -11.45 -18.08 58.04
CA GLN A 920 -11.41 -16.63 58.07
C GLN A 920 -9.96 -16.22 57.79
N ILE A 921 -9.75 -15.22 56.94
CA ILE A 921 -8.44 -14.59 56.73
C ILE A 921 -8.57 -13.13 57.13
N ASP A 922 -7.84 -12.74 58.15
CA ASP A 922 -7.67 -11.36 58.59
C ASP A 922 -6.39 -10.82 57.97
N CYS A 923 -6.51 -9.81 57.13
CA CYS A 923 -5.38 -9.04 56.63
C CYS A 923 -5.28 -7.74 57.44
N GLY A 924 -4.06 -7.34 57.84
CA GLY A 924 -3.81 -6.12 58.60
C GLY A 924 -4.06 -4.85 57.79
N PRO A 925 -4.00 -3.66 58.43
CA PRO A 925 -4.45 -2.39 57.86
C PRO A 925 -3.75 -1.97 56.55
N SER A 926 -2.58 -2.53 56.24
CA SER A 926 -1.81 -2.26 55.01
C SER A 926 -2.36 -3.04 53.80
N ALA A 927 -3.16 -4.08 54.04
CA ALA A 927 -3.85 -4.89 53.07
C ALA A 927 -5.36 -4.70 53.28
N HIS A 928 -6.02 -3.87 52.46
CA HIS A 928 -7.42 -3.48 52.69
C HIS A 928 -8.37 -4.67 52.95
N ASN A 929 -9.52 -4.39 53.60
CA ASN A 929 -10.57 -5.37 53.86
C ASN A 929 -11.15 -5.94 52.53
N TYR A 930 -10.75 -7.15 52.17
CA TYR A 930 -11.26 -7.84 50.98
C TYR A 930 -11.95 -9.14 51.36
N THR A 931 -13.07 -9.41 50.69
CA THR A 931 -13.81 -10.64 50.89
C THR A 931 -13.73 -11.48 49.62
N ILE A 932 -13.03 -12.60 49.72
CA ILE A 932 -13.13 -13.64 48.71
C ILE A 932 -14.27 -14.57 49.18
N TYR A 933 -15.25 -14.82 48.32
CA TYR A 933 -16.28 -15.81 48.60
C TYR A 933 -15.91 -17.08 47.85
N HIS A 934 -15.54 -18.10 48.63
CA HIS A 934 -15.15 -19.40 48.12
C HIS A 934 -16.29 -20.38 48.46
N ILE A 935 -17.00 -20.85 47.44
CA ILE A 935 -18.12 -21.79 47.60
C ILE A 935 -17.52 -23.18 47.38
N GLY A 936 -17.42 -24.01 48.42
CA GLY A 936 -16.93 -25.39 48.31
C GLY A 936 -18.00 -26.37 47.82
N ASP A 937 -17.59 -27.62 47.56
CA ASP A 937 -18.45 -28.68 47.01
C ASP A 937 -19.62 -29.02 47.95
N SER A 938 -20.83 -29.13 47.39
CA SER A 938 -22.08 -29.14 48.17
C SER A 938 -22.44 -30.54 48.69
N ARG A 939 -22.48 -30.73 50.03
CA ARG A 939 -23.34 -31.76 50.69
C ARG A 939 -23.81 -31.39 52.09
N SER A 940 -25.07 -31.05 52.22
CA SER A 940 -25.91 -31.05 53.44
C SER A 940 -25.42 -30.51 54.80
N VAL A 941 -25.81 -29.27 55.23
CA VAL A 941 -26.62 -28.89 56.44
C VAL A 941 -26.49 -27.37 56.77
N ALA A 942 -27.51 -26.78 57.44
CA ALA A 942 -27.81 -25.35 57.60
C ALA A 942 -27.32 -24.62 58.89
N GLY A 943 -26.91 -23.34 58.74
CA GLY A 943 -27.04 -22.27 59.76
C GLY A 943 -25.81 -21.37 60.02
N PHE A 944 -25.91 -20.05 59.80
CA PHE A 944 -24.92 -19.06 60.30
C PHE A 944 -25.47 -17.63 60.58
N ASN A 945 -24.80 -16.91 61.50
CA ASN A 945 -25.19 -15.67 62.19
C ASN A 945 -24.39 -14.43 61.68
N PRO A 946 -25.02 -13.30 61.28
CA PRO A 946 -24.37 -12.25 60.46
C PRO A 946 -23.63 -11.10 61.17
N ASP A 947 -23.57 -11.03 62.50
CA ASP A 947 -23.04 -9.83 63.16
C ASP A 947 -21.57 -9.97 63.59
N LYS A 948 -20.61 -9.79 62.63
CA LYS A 948 -19.28 -9.13 62.76
C LYS A 948 -18.28 -9.50 61.65
N HIS A 949 -17.88 -8.47 60.85
CA HIS A 949 -16.74 -8.36 59.91
C HIS A 949 -16.55 -9.46 58.84
N ILE A 950 -15.85 -9.19 57.73
CA ILE A 950 -15.80 -10.06 56.52
C ILE A 950 -14.36 -10.11 56.01
N ASN A 951 -13.49 -11.10 56.26
CA ASN A 951 -13.54 -12.57 56.33
C ASN A 951 -13.64 -13.22 54.93
N LEU A 952 -12.57 -13.90 54.44
CA LEU A 952 -12.74 -14.98 53.45
C LEU A 952 -13.77 -15.94 54.04
N PHE A 953 -14.97 -16.07 53.45
CA PHE A 953 -15.96 -17.05 53.90
C PHE A 953 -15.89 -18.26 52.96
N ILE A 954 -15.52 -19.40 53.52
CA ILE A 954 -15.75 -20.70 52.90
C ILE A 954 -17.03 -21.24 53.52
N LEU A 955 -18.13 -21.13 52.79
CA LEU A 955 -19.44 -21.57 53.25
C LEU A 955 -19.80 -22.88 52.55
N HIS A 956 -19.86 -23.95 53.34
CA HIS A 956 -20.45 -25.21 52.92
C HIS A 956 -21.97 -25.07 53.02
N ILE A 957 -22.69 -25.03 51.90
CA ILE A 957 -24.13 -24.70 51.89
C ILE A 957 -24.95 -25.69 51.07
N GLU A 958 -26.09 -26.09 51.63
CA GLU A 958 -27.06 -27.04 51.07
C GLU A 958 -27.72 -26.60 49.78
N ASN A 959 -28.02 -25.33 49.69
CA ASN A 959 -28.90 -24.80 48.67
C ASN A 959 -28.32 -23.49 48.17
N ALA A 960 -28.27 -23.30 46.85
CA ALA A 960 -27.69 -22.11 46.24
C ALA A 960 -28.27 -20.80 46.81
N MET A 961 -29.48 -20.82 47.38
CA MET A 961 -30.10 -19.67 48.06
C MET A 961 -29.39 -19.19 49.32
N ASP A 962 -28.93 -20.07 50.20
CA ASP A 962 -28.40 -19.63 51.50
C ASP A 962 -27.03 -18.95 51.34
N VAL A 963 -26.30 -19.28 50.26
CA VAL A 963 -25.05 -18.60 49.87
C VAL A 963 -25.33 -17.12 49.63
N PHE A 964 -26.36 -16.80 48.85
CA PHE A 964 -26.66 -15.42 48.49
C PHE A 964 -27.29 -14.63 49.63
N ASP A 965 -28.07 -15.29 50.51
CA ASP A 965 -28.57 -14.66 51.73
C ASP A 965 -27.43 -14.32 52.71
N ALA A 966 -26.39 -15.17 52.81
CA ALA A 966 -25.21 -14.89 53.62
C ALA A 966 -24.39 -13.70 53.06
N VAL A 967 -24.21 -13.63 51.74
CA VAL A 967 -23.54 -12.50 51.07
C VAL A 967 -24.35 -11.20 51.23
N ALA A 968 -25.68 -11.25 51.25
CA ALA A 968 -26.51 -10.05 51.42
C ALA A 968 -26.46 -9.48 52.84
N ARG A 969 -26.29 -10.34 53.86
CA ARG A 969 -26.22 -9.93 55.28
C ARG A 969 -24.88 -9.31 55.67
N VAL A 970 -23.86 -9.59 54.87
CA VAL A 970 -22.47 -9.30 55.17
C VAL A 970 -22.04 -8.35 54.04
N LYS A 971 -21.87 -7.04 54.27
CA LYS A 971 -21.58 -6.03 53.21
C LYS A 971 -20.07 -5.88 52.90
N PRO A 972 -19.47 -6.65 51.98
CA PRO A 972 -18.06 -6.52 51.63
C PRO A 972 -17.79 -5.29 50.76
N ASP A 973 -16.57 -4.77 50.85
CA ASP A 973 -16.10 -3.74 49.94
C ASP A 973 -15.78 -4.32 48.55
N ILE A 974 -15.21 -5.53 48.45
CA ILE A 974 -14.97 -6.22 47.17
C ILE A 974 -15.32 -7.69 47.35
N THR A 975 -16.04 -8.26 46.38
CA THR A 975 -16.41 -9.68 46.36
C THR A 975 -15.82 -10.37 45.14
N VAL A 976 -15.02 -11.42 45.35
CA VAL A 976 -14.63 -12.34 44.28
C VAL A 976 -15.47 -13.61 44.38
N TYR A 977 -16.26 -13.92 43.36
CA TYR A 977 -17.06 -15.13 43.28
C TYR A 977 -16.30 -16.21 42.53
N ASP A 978 -16.11 -17.34 43.20
CA ASP A 978 -15.64 -18.58 42.60
C ASP A 978 -16.74 -19.64 42.63
N HIS A 979 -16.61 -20.72 41.86
CA HIS A 979 -17.53 -21.88 41.86
C HIS A 979 -18.96 -21.71 41.34
N VAL A 980 -19.42 -20.50 40.97
CA VAL A 980 -20.69 -20.34 40.22
C VAL A 980 -20.63 -21.11 38.88
N MET A 981 -19.42 -21.42 38.39
CA MET A 981 -19.16 -22.13 37.14
C MET A 981 -18.97 -23.65 37.28
N GLU A 982 -18.97 -24.23 38.49
CA GLU A 982 -18.75 -25.69 38.69
C GLU A 982 -19.98 -26.41 39.33
N LEU A 983 -21.21 -25.96 39.05
CA LEU A 983 -22.42 -26.76 39.36
C LEU A 983 -22.62 -27.90 38.33
N GLY A 984 -21.55 -28.66 38.09
CA GLY A 984 -21.38 -29.68 37.07
C GLY A 984 -21.65 -31.12 37.53
N HIS A 985 -22.04 -31.36 38.79
CA HIS A 985 -22.31 -32.74 39.24
C HIS A 985 -23.70 -33.29 38.83
N ALA A 986 -24.56 -32.48 38.20
CA ALA A 986 -25.82 -32.97 37.63
C ALA A 986 -26.21 -32.19 36.37
N VAL A 987 -26.00 -32.82 35.20
CA VAL A 987 -26.15 -32.31 33.82
C VAL A 987 -27.51 -31.64 33.50
N ASN A 988 -28.50 -31.73 34.40
CA ASN A 988 -29.87 -31.27 34.16
C ASN A 988 -30.33 -30.06 35.01
N LYS A 989 -29.53 -29.48 35.90
CA LYS A 989 -29.94 -28.33 36.77
C LYS A 989 -29.22 -26.99 36.55
N TRP A 990 -28.13 -27.00 35.77
CA TRP A 990 -27.23 -25.90 35.43
C TRP A 990 -27.82 -24.55 34.94
N ARG A 991 -28.86 -24.55 34.09
CA ARG A 991 -29.42 -23.30 33.53
C ARG A 991 -30.26 -22.50 34.53
N TRP A 992 -30.83 -23.17 35.53
CA TRP A 992 -31.69 -22.54 36.53
C TRP A 992 -30.88 -21.83 37.61
N SER A 993 -29.77 -22.41 38.07
CA SER A 993 -28.93 -21.85 39.14
C SER A 993 -28.25 -20.54 38.78
N TYR A 994 -27.80 -20.35 37.53
CA TYR A 994 -27.11 -19.13 37.12
C TYR A 994 -28.04 -17.91 36.99
N GLN A 995 -29.15 -18.07 36.26
CA GLN A 995 -30.16 -17.01 36.11
C GLN A 995 -30.76 -16.64 37.47
N TYR A 996 -31.01 -17.65 38.30
CA TYR A 996 -31.49 -17.47 39.66
C TYR A 996 -30.48 -16.79 40.59
N THR A 997 -29.19 -17.13 40.47
CA THR A 997 -28.08 -16.44 41.14
C THR A 997 -28.06 -14.97 40.75
N TYR A 998 -28.08 -14.69 39.44
CA TYR A 998 -28.05 -13.34 38.88
C TYR A 998 -29.25 -12.48 39.31
N ASP A 999 -30.45 -13.08 39.37
CA ASP A 999 -31.66 -12.37 39.77
C ASP A 999 -31.76 -12.09 41.28
N LYS A 1000 -31.05 -12.87 42.12
CA LYS A 1000 -31.01 -12.67 43.58
C LYS A 1000 -29.90 -11.74 44.06
N ILE A 1001 -28.82 -11.57 43.29
CA ILE A 1001 -27.71 -10.64 43.59
C ILE A 1001 -27.96 -9.17 43.18
N LYS A 1002 -29.15 -8.83 42.66
CA LYS A 1002 -29.54 -7.45 42.27
C LYS A 1002 -29.42 -6.39 43.39
N GLY A 1003 -29.21 -6.80 44.64
CA GLY A 1003 -29.00 -5.92 45.80
C GLY A 1003 -27.54 -5.59 46.15
N LEU A 1004 -26.54 -6.23 45.52
CA LEU A 1004 -25.12 -5.95 45.76
C LEU A 1004 -24.59 -4.93 44.74
N PRO A 1005 -23.71 -3.99 45.14
CA PRO A 1005 -23.18 -2.99 44.21
C PRO A 1005 -22.44 -3.67 43.05
N PRO A 1006 -22.91 -3.54 41.79
CA PRO A 1006 -22.29 -4.22 40.65
C PRO A 1006 -20.83 -3.81 40.42
N ALA A 1007 -20.45 -2.63 40.91
CA ALA A 1007 -19.15 -2.02 40.66
C ALA A 1007 -17.97 -2.67 41.40
N LYS A 1008 -18.20 -3.57 42.36
CA LYS A 1008 -17.14 -4.17 43.19
C LYS A 1008 -17.22 -5.70 43.35
N SER A 1009 -17.94 -6.38 42.47
CA SER A 1009 -18.03 -7.84 42.39
C SER A 1009 -17.30 -8.37 41.16
N TYR A 1010 -16.44 -9.39 41.31
CA TYR A 1010 -15.60 -9.93 40.26
C TYR A 1010 -15.71 -11.47 40.18
N VAL A 1011 -15.64 -12.02 38.97
CA VAL A 1011 -15.52 -13.47 38.72
C VAL A 1011 -14.24 -13.64 37.91
N LEU A 1012 -13.28 -14.44 38.40
CA LEU A 1012 -11.97 -14.64 37.75
C LEU A 1012 -11.94 -15.97 36.98
N THR A 1013 -11.41 -15.95 35.77
CA THR A 1013 -11.15 -17.15 34.95
C THR A 1013 -9.69 -17.61 35.06
N TRP A 1014 -9.38 -18.83 34.58
CA TRP A 1014 -8.04 -19.41 34.69
C TRP A 1014 -6.97 -18.56 33.97
N GLY A 1015 -5.89 -18.23 34.68
CA GLY A 1015 -4.81 -17.38 34.21
C GLY A 1015 -5.07 -15.88 34.36
N GLU A 1016 -6.25 -15.43 34.80
CA GLU A 1016 -6.49 -14.03 35.11
C GLU A 1016 -5.95 -13.64 36.50
N LYS A 1017 -5.69 -12.34 36.65
CA LYS A 1017 -5.35 -11.74 37.94
C LYS A 1017 -6.23 -10.54 38.26
N LEU A 1018 -6.60 -10.39 39.52
CA LEU A 1018 -7.26 -9.21 40.06
C LEU A 1018 -6.23 -8.39 40.83
N VAL A 1019 -6.05 -7.13 40.45
CA VAL A 1019 -5.23 -6.17 41.21
C VAL A 1019 -6.17 -5.33 42.07
N VAL A 1020 -6.02 -5.42 43.38
CA VAL A 1020 -6.91 -4.83 44.37
C VAL A 1020 -6.16 -3.74 45.15
N GLY A 1021 -6.68 -2.50 45.16
CA GLY A 1021 -6.04 -1.36 45.85
C GLY A 1021 -5.59 -0.20 44.94
N LYS A 1022 -6.18 -0.06 43.75
CA LYS A 1022 -6.11 1.16 42.93
C LYS A 1022 -7.49 1.77 42.76
#